data_AF-A0A4Y3L0E1-F1
#
_entry.id   AF-A0A4Y3L0E1-F1
#
_cell.length_a   1.000
_cell.length_b   1.000
_cell.length_c   1.000
_cell.angle_alpha   90.00
_cell.angle_beta   90.00
_cell.angle_gamma   90.00
#
_symmetry.space_group_name_H-M   'P 1'
#
loop_
_entity.id
_entity.type
_entity.pdbx_description
1 polymer ?
#
loop_
_entity_poly.entity_id
_entity_poly.type
_entity_poly.pdbx_seq_one_letter_code
_entity_poly.pdbx_strand_id
1 'polypeptide(L)'
;MAEVTGGDAAATSPVPAPAYPAGWEADVVLRDGSTTHVRPIRPSDAEALQAFHVAQSERSTYLRFFANLDRLSDRDLARFTVVDHADRVALVAVTADDEIIGVARYDRIAPDAAEVAFNIADAHHGRGLGSVLLEHLAAAARERGVRRFTAEVLPQNGRMIAVFREAGYAVRQSLEDGVVTVEFDIDPTGRSLAVMADREHRAEARSVQGLLSARSVVVVGSPDVARGSMDDLLARRVVADLEAGADGDLGLHVVALPPDDPDHLDLPGGPGRAPGVATQHWPDVASVPGPVELAVVAVPAAEAVAAVRALARLQVRGVVILSDGFAETGPEGLALQRALLRTAHAAGMRVVGPSSYGVLSSTGGRVLNASLAADPPPPGTIGLFCQSAPMAVALLGSVRRRRLGLSHFVSAGHRADVSGNDLMQFWRDDDATEVVGLYLESIGNPRKFSRVARRLAAVKPVVVVTAGRSGQVVPPGHAVRATRAPRRTLEEVMRQSGVIRVENTHQMLEVAQVLALQPLPTGRRVAIVASSAPMAALVAEAAAAVGLVVGGQAAIVREDAEDEALASTLASLYEDPAVDVVVAVHVPTVGHSQVRVSRALAAVAAGSGRTTVACMLGLHGATDDLTAEDDDGRRWTIPAYTTPEDAVLALGQAERYSAWRSADRGTAVQPAGVDTRAARRLVAARLAGVTPGDVVDLSPAETAELLACAGVAVLESVPVATPDEAVEAAHRIGWPVALKTTVPALRHRADLGGVRLDVHDEAELRADVEQVLALAQGHPLEPGRAPLEVQRMAPLGAACVVRSVEDPLFGPVLSFGLSGDASDLLGDISYAVPPLTDVDVAELVRAARAAPRLFGYRGLPRLDVDALEDVIARLSVLADDLPELRSLELNPVVVSEHGATVLGARAQLGTADRADGSRRALPT
;
A
#
# COMPACT_ATOMS: atom_id res chain seq x y z
N MET A 1 29.02 43.55 68.62
CA MET A 1 28.34 44.74 68.06
C MET A 1 28.19 44.54 66.56
N ALA A 2 27.01 44.87 66.06
CA ALA A 2 26.53 44.92 64.67
C ALA A 2 26.04 43.60 64.03
N GLU A 3 24.76 43.67 63.63
CA GLU A 3 23.90 42.69 62.95
C GLU A 3 24.32 42.39 61.51
N VAL A 4 23.95 41.20 61.01
CA VAL A 4 23.58 40.98 59.60
C VAL A 4 22.43 39.96 59.53
N THR A 5 21.26 40.43 59.08
CA THR A 5 20.08 39.63 58.71
C THR A 5 19.95 39.56 57.19
N GLY A 6 19.53 38.40 56.66
CA GLY A 6 18.93 38.25 55.33
C GLY A 6 19.70 37.36 54.35
N GLY A 7 19.25 36.12 54.18
CA GLY A 7 19.67 35.22 53.11
C GLY A 7 18.47 34.38 52.66
N ASP A 8 17.91 34.76 51.52
CA ASP A 8 16.70 34.24 50.88
C ASP A 8 16.96 32.84 50.31
N ALA A 9 16.04 31.91 50.56
CA ALA A 9 16.12 30.54 50.06
C ALA A 9 15.66 30.52 48.59
N ALA A 10 16.59 30.34 47.66
CA ALA A 10 16.30 30.17 46.25
C ALA A 10 15.41 28.93 46.02
N ALA A 11 14.16 29.18 45.66
CA ALA A 11 13.23 28.16 45.17
C ALA A 11 13.77 27.51 43.89
N THR A 12 14.05 26.22 43.96
CA THR A 12 14.32 25.39 42.77
C THR A 12 13.07 25.32 41.91
N SER A 13 13.12 25.86 40.70
CA SER A 13 12.07 25.72 39.69
C SER A 13 11.78 24.23 39.41
N PRO A 14 10.51 23.81 39.30
CA PRO A 14 10.17 22.42 38.99
C PRO A 14 10.63 22.07 37.58
N VAL A 15 11.26 20.90 37.43
CA VAL A 15 11.59 20.28 36.13
C VAL A 15 10.30 20.14 35.33
N PRO A 16 10.21 20.62 34.08
CA PRO A 16 9.00 20.51 33.27
C PRO A 16 8.63 19.04 33.08
N ALA A 17 7.34 18.74 33.22
CA ALA A 17 6.82 17.40 32.98
C ALA A 17 7.14 16.97 31.52
N PRO A 18 7.56 15.72 31.30
CA PRO A 18 7.86 15.23 29.95
C PRO A 18 6.60 15.31 29.07
N ALA A 19 6.78 15.77 27.83
CA ALA A 19 5.66 15.96 26.89
C ALA A 19 5.03 14.61 26.50
N TYR A 20 3.70 14.57 26.45
CA TYR A 20 2.94 13.38 26.06
C TYR A 20 3.24 12.98 24.60
N PRO A 21 3.67 11.74 24.33
CA PRO A 21 4.03 11.31 22.99
C PRO A 21 2.80 10.93 22.17
N ALA A 22 2.04 11.92 21.70
CA ALA A 22 0.80 11.72 20.94
C ALA A 22 0.99 10.84 19.69
N GLY A 23 2.16 10.85 19.07
CA GLY A 23 2.49 9.99 17.91
C GLY A 23 2.56 8.49 18.22
N TRP A 24 2.42 8.07 19.49
CA TRP A 24 2.34 6.66 19.88
C TRP A 24 0.89 6.15 19.98
N GLU A 25 -0.09 7.04 19.86
CA GLU A 25 -1.50 6.65 19.79
C GLU A 25 -1.80 5.94 18.47
N ALA A 26 -2.64 4.91 18.53
CA ALA A 26 -3.05 4.16 17.35
C ALA A 26 -4.35 3.40 17.60
N ASP A 27 -5.25 3.44 16.62
CA ASP A 27 -6.38 2.51 16.56
C ASP A 27 -5.92 1.22 15.88
N VAL A 28 -6.33 0.07 16.42
CA VAL A 28 -5.83 -1.25 15.97
C VAL A 28 -6.96 -2.25 15.81
N VAL A 29 -6.84 -3.12 14.81
CA VAL A 29 -7.77 -4.25 14.62
C VAL A 29 -7.26 -5.47 15.38
N LEU A 30 -8.12 -6.11 16.14
CA LEU A 30 -7.83 -7.30 16.94
C LEU A 30 -8.04 -8.59 16.15
N ARG A 31 -7.60 -9.72 16.72
CA ARG A 31 -7.66 -11.03 16.07
C ARG A 31 -9.08 -11.47 15.70
N ASP A 32 -10.08 -10.98 16.41
CA ASP A 32 -11.51 -11.23 16.17
C ASP A 32 -12.15 -10.25 15.17
N GLY A 33 -11.38 -9.33 14.58
CA GLY A 33 -11.85 -8.33 13.63
C GLY A 33 -12.42 -7.05 14.25
N SER A 34 -12.57 -7.00 15.59
CA SER A 34 -12.97 -5.78 16.31
C SER A 34 -11.81 -4.79 16.44
N THR A 35 -12.10 -3.57 16.87
CA THR A 35 -11.11 -2.50 17.05
C THR A 35 -10.91 -2.10 18.52
N THR A 36 -9.81 -1.40 18.80
CA THR A 36 -9.55 -0.74 20.10
C THR A 36 -8.56 0.40 19.89
N HIS A 37 -8.51 1.32 20.84
CA HIS A 37 -7.57 2.43 20.86
C HIS A 37 -6.38 2.11 21.79
N VAL A 38 -5.16 2.27 21.29
CA VAL A 38 -3.91 2.15 22.05
C VAL A 38 -3.32 3.54 22.25
N ARG A 39 -2.97 3.90 23.49
CA ARG A 39 -2.33 5.18 23.81
C ARG A 39 -1.32 5.08 24.94
N PRO A 40 -0.37 6.04 25.06
CA PRO A 40 0.42 6.18 26.29
C PRO A 40 -0.45 6.36 27.54
N ILE A 41 0.00 5.78 28.66
CA ILE A 41 -0.66 5.99 29.95
C ILE A 41 -0.52 7.45 30.39
N ARG A 42 -1.53 7.95 31.10
CA ARG A 42 -1.60 9.31 31.64
C ARG A 42 -1.63 9.24 33.17
N PRO A 43 -1.12 10.26 33.89
CA PRO A 43 -1.26 10.33 35.35
C PRO A 43 -2.71 10.21 35.84
N SER A 44 -3.67 10.73 35.07
CA SER A 44 -5.11 10.66 35.34
C SER A 44 -5.71 9.25 35.27
N ASP A 45 -5.00 8.26 34.70
CA ASP A 45 -5.50 6.90 34.55
C ASP A 45 -5.45 6.07 35.85
N ALA A 46 -5.05 6.67 36.99
CA ALA A 46 -4.85 5.94 38.24
C ALA A 46 -6.12 5.18 38.70
N GLU A 47 -7.29 5.82 38.59
CA GLU A 47 -8.57 5.18 38.93
C GLU A 47 -8.93 4.07 37.95
N ALA A 48 -8.78 4.29 36.65
CA ALA A 48 -9.04 3.29 35.62
C ALA A 48 -8.10 2.07 35.75
N LEU A 49 -6.82 2.31 36.08
CA LEU A 49 -5.83 1.25 36.31
C LEU A 49 -6.15 0.45 37.57
N GLN A 50 -6.61 1.11 38.64
CA GLN A 50 -7.04 0.45 39.87
C GLN A 50 -8.30 -0.40 39.63
N ALA A 51 -9.28 0.11 38.88
CA ALA A 51 -10.48 -0.61 38.49
C ALA A 51 -10.14 -1.84 37.64
N PHE A 52 -9.26 -1.66 36.64
CA PHE A 52 -8.72 -2.74 35.82
C PHE A 52 -8.06 -3.83 36.67
N HIS A 53 -7.20 -3.47 37.63
CA HIS A 53 -6.51 -4.43 38.50
C HIS A 53 -7.48 -5.23 39.37
N VAL A 54 -8.44 -4.56 40.02
CA VAL A 54 -9.43 -5.20 40.91
C VAL A 54 -10.34 -6.15 40.15
N ALA A 55 -10.61 -5.88 38.88
CA ALA A 55 -11.44 -6.74 38.04
C ALA A 55 -10.73 -8.03 37.57
N GLN A 56 -9.42 -8.20 37.80
CA GLN A 56 -8.69 -9.39 37.39
C GLN A 56 -8.90 -10.57 38.34
N SER A 57 -8.84 -11.80 37.83
CA SER A 57 -8.80 -12.99 38.67
C SER A 57 -7.53 -13.04 39.52
N GLU A 58 -7.62 -13.66 40.71
CA GLU A 58 -6.46 -13.91 41.59
C GLU A 58 -5.31 -14.59 40.83
N ARG A 59 -5.63 -15.51 39.91
CA ARG A 59 -4.66 -16.18 39.05
C ARG A 59 -3.91 -15.19 38.17
N SER A 60 -4.61 -14.29 37.47
CA SER A 60 -3.98 -13.31 36.59
C SER A 60 -3.12 -12.32 37.37
N THR A 61 -3.59 -11.88 38.55
CA THR A 61 -2.81 -11.05 39.48
C THR A 61 -1.55 -11.76 39.94
N TYR A 62 -1.64 -13.00 40.40
CA TYR A 62 -0.50 -13.80 40.82
C TYR A 62 0.52 -14.00 39.70
N LEU A 63 0.06 -14.32 38.48
CA LEU A 63 0.93 -14.50 37.33
C LEU A 63 1.66 -13.22 36.89
N ARG A 64 1.12 -12.04 37.22
CA ARG A 64 1.70 -10.73 36.87
C ARG A 64 2.63 -10.17 37.94
N PHE A 65 2.27 -10.30 39.22
CA PHE A 65 2.97 -9.64 40.34
C PHE A 65 3.73 -10.62 41.24
N PHE A 66 3.60 -11.93 40.97
CA PHE A 66 4.16 -13.03 41.79
C PHE A 66 3.65 -13.01 43.24
N ALA A 67 2.56 -12.29 43.47
CA ALA A 67 1.87 -12.13 44.74
C ALA A 67 0.38 -11.88 44.47
N ASN A 68 -0.47 -12.31 45.41
CA ASN A 68 -1.87 -11.94 45.42
C ASN A 68 -1.99 -10.53 45.99
N LEU A 69 -2.25 -9.56 45.11
CA LEU A 69 -2.47 -8.17 45.45
C LEU A 69 -3.93 -7.83 45.19
N ASP A 70 -4.74 -7.68 46.24
CA ASP A 70 -6.16 -7.34 46.07
C ASP A 70 -6.35 -5.94 45.47
N ARG A 71 -5.44 -5.02 45.80
CA ARG A 71 -5.40 -3.64 45.29
C ARG A 71 -3.95 -3.18 45.12
N LEU A 72 -3.74 -2.22 44.22
CA LEU A 72 -2.47 -1.52 44.11
C LEU A 72 -2.38 -0.45 45.20
N SER A 73 -1.19 -0.23 45.75
CA SER A 73 -0.98 0.87 46.70
C SER A 73 -0.98 2.22 45.97
N ASP A 74 -1.27 3.32 46.65
CA ASP A 74 -1.18 4.68 46.06
C ASP A 74 0.21 4.95 45.46
N ARG A 75 1.25 4.38 46.09
CA ARG A 75 2.63 4.45 45.60
C ARG A 75 2.80 3.69 44.28
N ASP A 76 2.23 2.49 44.16
CA ASP A 76 2.32 1.69 42.94
C ASP A 76 1.49 2.31 41.82
N LEU A 77 0.30 2.83 42.11
CA LEU A 77 -0.52 3.58 41.14
C LEU A 77 0.26 4.77 40.60
N ALA A 78 0.79 5.63 41.47
CA ALA A 78 1.60 6.78 41.06
C ALA A 78 2.84 6.35 40.26
N ARG A 79 3.54 5.29 40.70
CA ARG A 79 4.67 4.73 39.94
C ARG A 79 4.20 4.25 38.57
N PHE A 80 3.03 3.63 38.47
CA PHE A 80 2.57 3.00 37.25
C PHE A 80 1.97 3.96 36.23
N THR A 81 1.41 5.09 36.65
CA THR A 81 0.77 6.09 35.76
C THR A 81 1.65 7.31 35.48
N VAL A 82 2.58 7.67 36.37
CA VAL A 82 3.52 8.78 36.17
C VAL A 82 4.83 8.23 35.60
N VAL A 83 5.00 8.37 34.28
CA VAL A 83 6.15 7.87 33.51
C VAL A 83 6.84 9.00 32.74
N ASP A 84 8.12 8.84 32.43
CA ASP A 84 8.92 9.87 31.74
C ASP A 84 8.90 9.76 30.20
N HIS A 85 8.27 8.70 29.69
CA HIS A 85 8.19 8.33 28.29
C HIS A 85 9.56 8.03 27.64
N ALA A 86 10.65 7.94 28.39
CA ALA A 86 12.01 7.70 27.88
C ALA A 86 12.60 6.40 28.45
N ASP A 87 12.81 6.37 29.77
CA ASP A 87 13.32 5.22 30.51
C ASP A 87 12.19 4.39 31.10
N ARG A 88 11.05 5.04 31.34
CA ARG A 88 9.82 4.40 31.82
C ARG A 88 8.72 4.70 30.82
N VAL A 89 8.17 3.66 30.21
CA VAL A 89 7.09 3.78 29.22
C VAL A 89 5.98 2.81 29.57
N ALA A 90 4.74 3.25 29.44
CA ALA A 90 3.58 2.37 29.49
C ALA A 90 2.55 2.78 28.43
N LEU A 91 1.98 1.78 27.78
CA LEU A 91 0.90 1.88 26.82
C LEU A 91 -0.33 1.13 27.36
N VAL A 92 -1.51 1.69 27.11
CA VAL A 92 -2.79 1.11 27.48
C VAL A 92 -3.66 0.90 26.24
N ALA A 93 -4.40 -0.20 26.21
CA ALA A 93 -5.51 -0.40 25.29
C ALA A 93 -6.82 -0.07 26.03
N VAL A 94 -7.70 0.72 25.41
CA VAL A 94 -8.91 1.26 26.05
C VAL A 94 -10.19 1.04 25.24
N THR A 95 -11.33 1.07 25.94
CA THR A 95 -12.69 1.09 25.35
C THR A 95 -13.14 2.53 25.03
N ALA A 96 -14.36 2.68 24.48
CA ALA A 96 -15.00 3.98 24.23
C ALA A 96 -15.17 4.86 25.47
N ASP A 97 -15.31 4.25 26.64
CA ASP A 97 -15.47 4.93 27.92
C ASP A 97 -14.13 5.11 28.66
N ASP A 98 -13.00 5.01 27.94
CA ASP A 98 -11.63 5.11 28.45
C ASP A 98 -11.27 4.02 29.50
N GLU A 99 -12.04 2.93 29.57
CA GLU A 99 -11.72 1.80 30.45
C GLU A 99 -10.51 1.01 29.94
N ILE A 100 -9.56 0.72 30.81
CA ILE A 100 -8.35 -0.03 30.45
C ILE A 100 -8.68 -1.52 30.31
N ILE A 101 -8.37 -2.09 29.16
CA ILE A 101 -8.53 -3.53 28.86
C ILE A 101 -7.19 -4.24 28.67
N GLY A 102 -6.08 -3.50 28.64
CA GLY A 102 -4.73 -4.05 28.61
C GLY A 102 -3.67 -2.99 28.88
N VAL A 103 -2.57 -3.42 29.49
CA VAL A 103 -1.42 -2.57 29.84
C VAL A 103 -0.13 -3.28 29.45
N ALA A 104 0.78 -2.55 28.81
CA ALA A 104 2.14 -2.99 28.52
C ALA A 104 3.12 -1.90 28.91
N ARG A 105 4.22 -2.26 29.57
CA ARG A 105 5.20 -1.29 30.03
C ARG A 105 6.62 -1.80 29.93
N TYR A 106 7.57 -0.88 29.85
CA TYR A 106 8.98 -1.17 30.07
C TYR A 106 9.61 -0.19 31.06
N ASP A 107 10.62 -0.66 31.78
CA ASP A 107 11.54 0.14 32.58
C ASP A 107 12.98 -0.16 32.09
N ARG A 108 13.77 0.87 31.74
CA ARG A 108 15.14 0.70 31.25
C ARG A 108 16.05 0.21 32.36
N ILE A 109 16.81 -0.85 32.09
CA ILE A 109 17.74 -1.47 33.05
C ILE A 109 19.21 -1.33 32.63
N ALA A 110 19.47 -1.11 31.33
CA ALA A 110 20.78 -0.81 30.78
C ALA A 110 20.65 0.16 29.59
N PRO A 111 21.73 0.78 29.09
CA PRO A 111 21.64 1.75 28.00
C PRO A 111 20.87 1.27 26.76
N ASP A 112 20.96 -0.02 26.42
CA ASP A 112 20.28 -0.65 25.28
C ASP A 112 19.27 -1.76 25.67
N ALA A 113 18.95 -1.93 26.95
CA ALA A 113 18.05 -2.98 27.43
C ALA A 113 16.99 -2.48 28.42
N ALA A 114 15.78 -3.02 28.31
CA ALA A 114 14.66 -2.73 29.20
C ALA A 114 13.93 -4.00 29.67
N GLU A 115 13.43 -3.97 30.89
CA GLU A 115 12.53 -5.00 31.42
C GLU A 115 11.10 -4.70 30.99
N VAL A 116 10.36 -5.70 30.50
CA VAL A 116 8.97 -5.54 30.02
C VAL A 116 7.96 -6.33 30.83
N ALA A 117 6.76 -5.78 30.95
CA ALA A 117 5.66 -6.45 31.62
C ALA A 117 4.30 -6.12 31.01
N PHE A 118 3.41 -7.11 31.01
CA PHE A 118 2.10 -7.06 30.33
C PHE A 118 0.99 -7.55 31.27
N ASN A 119 -0.17 -6.91 31.22
CA ASN A 119 -1.38 -7.38 31.88
C ASN A 119 -2.59 -7.14 30.95
N ILE A 120 -3.41 -8.16 30.69
CA ILE A 120 -4.56 -8.08 29.77
C ILE A 120 -5.80 -8.51 30.54
N ALA A 121 -6.91 -7.79 30.38
CA ALA A 121 -8.16 -8.12 31.03
C ALA A 121 -8.60 -9.55 30.70
N ASP A 122 -9.00 -10.33 31.70
CA ASP A 122 -9.39 -11.73 31.54
C ASP A 122 -10.48 -11.93 30.46
N ALA A 123 -11.48 -11.04 30.41
CA ALA A 123 -12.55 -11.05 29.40
C ALA A 123 -12.06 -10.77 27.96
N HIS A 124 -10.84 -10.27 27.79
CA HIS A 124 -10.25 -9.89 26.51
C HIS A 124 -9.08 -10.80 26.09
N HIS A 125 -8.82 -11.89 26.83
CA HIS A 125 -7.80 -12.87 26.44
C HIS A 125 -8.14 -13.51 25.08
N GLY A 126 -7.11 -13.89 24.31
CA GLY A 126 -7.27 -14.53 23.00
C GLY A 126 -7.57 -13.56 21.84
N ARG A 127 -7.86 -12.28 22.10
CA ARG A 127 -8.12 -11.26 21.07
C ARG A 127 -6.86 -10.67 20.42
N GLY A 128 -5.67 -11.10 20.85
CA GLY A 128 -4.38 -10.66 20.27
C GLY A 128 -3.80 -9.37 20.86
N LEU A 129 -4.44 -8.79 21.90
CA LEU A 129 -4.00 -7.54 22.55
C LEU A 129 -2.54 -7.56 23.01
N GLY A 130 -2.08 -8.65 23.64
CA GLY A 130 -0.71 -8.74 24.13
C GLY A 130 0.33 -8.64 23.00
N SER A 131 0.05 -9.22 21.84
CA SER A 131 0.91 -9.11 20.66
C SER A 131 0.92 -7.69 20.09
N VAL A 132 -0.25 -7.06 19.97
CA VAL A 132 -0.35 -5.68 19.49
C VAL A 132 0.38 -4.72 20.43
N LEU A 133 0.16 -4.83 21.74
CA LEU A 133 0.85 -3.99 22.72
C LEU A 133 2.36 -4.23 22.70
N LEU A 134 2.84 -5.46 22.52
CA LEU A 134 4.27 -5.76 22.37
C LEU A 134 4.86 -5.09 21.11
N GLU A 135 4.17 -5.15 19.98
CA GLU A 135 4.60 -4.52 18.72
C GLU A 135 4.72 -2.99 18.87
N HIS A 136 3.76 -2.35 19.53
CA HIS A 136 3.77 -0.90 19.77
C HIS A 136 4.81 -0.50 20.82
N LEU A 137 4.95 -1.28 21.90
CA LEU A 137 5.94 -1.03 22.95
C LEU A 137 7.36 -1.19 22.41
N ALA A 138 7.61 -2.20 21.56
CA ALA A 138 8.90 -2.39 20.89
C ALA A 138 9.23 -1.23 19.95
N ALA A 139 8.26 -0.72 19.19
CA ALA A 139 8.46 0.45 18.36
C ALA A 139 8.84 1.69 19.18
N ALA A 140 8.11 1.98 20.26
CA ALA A 140 8.42 3.08 21.17
C ALA A 140 9.81 2.93 21.81
N ALA A 141 10.18 1.71 22.21
CA ALA A 141 11.47 1.43 22.82
C ALA A 141 12.65 1.67 21.85
N ARG A 142 12.51 1.27 20.58
CA ARG A 142 13.52 1.53 19.54
C ARG A 142 13.74 3.02 19.29
N GLU A 143 12.66 3.81 19.28
CA GLU A 143 12.76 5.28 19.18
C GLU A 143 13.55 5.88 20.36
N ARG A 144 13.62 5.19 21.50
CA ARG A 144 14.41 5.58 22.67
C ARG A 144 15.76 4.86 22.78
N GLY A 145 16.19 4.17 21.72
CA GLY A 145 17.50 3.50 21.65
C GLY A 145 17.60 2.18 22.43
N VAL A 146 16.48 1.63 22.91
CA VAL A 146 16.44 0.27 23.47
C VAL A 146 16.46 -0.74 22.32
N ARG A 147 17.25 -1.81 22.47
CA ARG A 147 17.40 -2.88 21.47
C ARG A 147 17.02 -4.26 21.98
N ARG A 148 16.89 -4.41 23.30
CA ARG A 148 16.60 -5.70 23.91
C ARG A 148 15.55 -5.57 24.99
N PHE A 149 14.62 -6.52 24.98
CA PHE A 149 13.71 -6.73 26.08
C PHE A 149 14.10 -7.95 26.88
N THR A 150 13.96 -7.82 28.20
CA THR A 150 13.96 -8.94 29.15
C THR A 150 12.62 -9.00 29.87
N ALA A 151 12.14 -10.19 30.19
CA ALA A 151 10.91 -10.38 30.94
C ALA A 151 11.05 -11.56 31.91
N GLU A 152 10.65 -11.35 33.15
CA GLU A 152 10.51 -12.41 34.13
C GLU A 152 9.09 -12.97 34.10
N VAL A 153 8.97 -14.28 33.89
CA VAL A 153 7.68 -14.96 33.72
C VAL A 153 7.64 -16.23 34.56
N LEU A 154 6.60 -16.42 35.37
CA LEU A 154 6.42 -17.68 36.09
C LEU A 154 6.28 -18.85 35.11
N PRO A 155 6.90 -20.02 35.37
CA PRO A 155 6.85 -21.18 34.47
C PRO A 155 5.42 -21.62 34.12
N GLN A 156 4.44 -21.39 34.99
CA GLN A 156 3.04 -21.73 34.73
C GLN A 156 2.33 -20.77 33.77
N ASN A 157 2.91 -19.61 33.43
CA ASN A 157 2.33 -18.64 32.51
C ASN A 157 2.72 -18.92 31.05
N GLY A 158 2.36 -20.12 30.57
CA GLY A 158 2.65 -20.54 29.20
C GLY A 158 2.05 -19.63 28.13
N ARG A 159 0.96 -18.90 28.44
CA ARG A 159 0.36 -17.91 27.54
C ARG A 159 1.30 -16.74 27.27
N MET A 160 1.94 -16.20 28.31
CA MET A 160 2.85 -15.07 28.12
C MET A 160 4.15 -15.48 27.41
N ILE A 161 4.68 -16.66 27.74
CA ILE A 161 5.83 -17.24 27.01
C ILE A 161 5.50 -17.43 25.52
N ALA A 162 4.28 -17.87 25.20
CA ALA A 162 3.82 -18.02 23.82
C ALA A 162 3.76 -16.67 23.07
N VAL A 163 3.30 -15.58 23.70
CA VAL A 163 3.26 -14.25 23.06
C VAL A 163 4.63 -13.82 22.55
N PHE A 164 5.69 -13.98 23.35
CA PHE A 164 7.05 -13.62 22.95
C PHE A 164 7.58 -14.49 21.81
N ARG A 165 7.38 -15.81 21.90
CA ARG A 165 7.83 -16.76 20.88
C ARG A 165 7.08 -16.58 19.56
N GLU A 166 5.78 -16.36 19.64
CA GLU A 166 4.91 -16.18 18.48
C GLU A 166 5.05 -14.80 17.84
N ALA A 167 5.63 -13.80 18.53
CA ALA A 167 5.92 -12.49 17.94
C ALA A 167 7.04 -12.52 16.90
N GLY A 168 7.66 -13.68 16.67
CA GLY A 168 8.65 -13.87 15.61
C GLY A 168 10.08 -13.53 16.03
N TYR A 169 10.30 -12.98 17.23
CA TYR A 169 11.62 -12.70 17.78
C TYR A 169 12.42 -13.97 18.11
N ALA A 170 13.75 -13.84 18.10
CA ALA A 170 14.67 -14.88 18.55
C ALA A 170 14.80 -14.83 20.08
N VAL A 171 14.01 -15.65 20.76
CA VAL A 171 13.90 -15.67 22.22
C VAL A 171 14.93 -16.62 22.84
N ARG A 172 15.71 -16.12 23.81
CA ARG A 172 16.50 -16.94 24.75
C ARG A 172 15.72 -17.10 26.04
N GLN A 173 15.80 -18.29 26.63
CA GLN A 173 15.13 -18.61 27.89
C GLN A 173 16.15 -19.19 28.87
N SER A 174 16.20 -18.66 30.09
CA SER A 174 16.87 -19.27 31.22
C SER A 174 15.88 -19.46 32.37
N LEU A 175 16.11 -20.46 33.22
CA LEU A 175 15.36 -20.67 34.45
C LEU A 175 16.29 -20.35 35.62
N GLU A 176 16.00 -19.27 36.32
CA GLU A 176 16.77 -18.77 37.46
C GLU A 176 15.81 -18.49 38.62
N ASP A 177 16.15 -18.94 39.83
CA ASP A 177 15.37 -18.74 41.06
C ASP A 177 13.86 -19.08 40.96
N GLY A 178 13.51 -20.05 40.11
CA GLY A 178 12.13 -20.52 39.92
C GLY A 178 11.29 -19.69 38.92
N VAL A 179 11.90 -18.72 38.26
CA VAL A 179 11.28 -17.85 37.24
C VAL A 179 11.95 -18.07 35.89
N VAL A 180 11.16 -18.01 34.80
CA VAL A 180 11.68 -18.06 33.43
C VAL A 180 12.03 -16.65 32.98
N THR A 181 13.31 -16.39 32.77
CA THR A 181 13.80 -15.15 32.17
C THR A 181 13.80 -15.29 30.66
N VAL A 182 13.06 -14.41 29.98
CA VAL A 182 12.90 -14.36 28.54
C VAL A 182 13.64 -13.15 28.01
N GLU A 183 14.64 -13.36 27.16
CA GLU A 183 15.42 -12.28 26.53
C GLU A 183 15.27 -12.31 25.00
N PHE A 184 15.02 -11.16 24.38
CA PHE A 184 14.95 -11.06 22.91
C PHE A 184 15.34 -9.67 22.37
N ASP A 185 15.95 -9.67 21.18
CA ASP A 185 16.24 -8.46 20.39
C ASP A 185 14.94 -7.94 19.76
N ILE A 186 14.72 -6.63 19.83
CA ILE A 186 13.51 -5.97 19.31
C ILE A 186 13.71 -5.31 17.96
N ASP A 187 14.93 -5.31 17.41
CA ASP A 187 15.18 -4.94 16.03
C ASP A 187 14.37 -5.88 15.10
N PRO A 188 13.58 -5.35 14.15
CA PRO A 188 12.78 -6.18 13.26
C PRO A 188 13.68 -7.12 12.43
N THR A 189 13.32 -8.39 12.40
CA THR A 189 13.90 -9.40 11.50
C THR A 189 12.91 -9.69 10.36
N GLY A 190 13.38 -10.24 9.24
CA GLY A 190 12.48 -10.67 8.16
C GLY A 190 11.37 -11.63 8.66
N ARG A 191 11.69 -12.49 9.63
CA ARG A 191 10.73 -13.38 10.29
C ARG A 191 9.71 -12.62 11.13
N SER A 192 10.12 -11.67 11.97
CA SER A 192 9.16 -10.91 12.80
C SER A 192 8.25 -10.03 11.94
N LEU A 193 8.78 -9.40 10.90
CA LEU A 193 7.99 -8.61 9.95
C LEU A 193 6.96 -9.46 9.19
N ALA A 194 7.33 -10.67 8.77
CA ALA A 194 6.41 -11.60 8.12
C ALA A 194 5.27 -12.01 9.07
N VAL A 195 5.59 -12.34 10.32
CA VAL A 195 4.58 -12.70 11.33
C VAL A 195 3.64 -11.54 11.64
N MET A 196 4.16 -10.31 11.76
CA MET A 196 3.36 -9.11 11.96
C MET A 196 2.40 -8.89 10.78
N ALA A 197 2.90 -8.99 9.55
CA ALA A 197 2.09 -8.87 8.34
C ALA A 197 0.99 -9.95 8.25
N ASP A 198 1.27 -11.19 8.66
CA ASP A 198 0.29 -12.28 8.63
C ASP A 198 -0.77 -12.16 9.74
N ARG A 199 -0.43 -11.52 10.85
CA ARG A 199 -1.40 -11.15 11.90
C ARG A 199 -2.28 -10.00 11.44
N GLU A 200 -1.67 -8.96 10.87
CA GLU A 200 -2.37 -7.82 10.25
C GLU A 200 -3.41 -8.33 9.25
N HIS A 201 -2.96 -9.18 8.32
CA HIS A 201 -3.81 -9.83 7.32
C HIS A 201 -5.01 -10.55 7.92
N ARG A 202 -4.78 -11.50 8.83
CA ARG A 202 -5.86 -12.35 9.36
C ARG A 202 -6.87 -11.57 10.21
N ALA A 203 -6.46 -10.46 10.80
CA ALA A 203 -7.34 -9.62 11.60
C ALA A 203 -8.13 -8.64 10.72
N GLU A 204 -7.51 -8.02 9.71
CA GLU A 204 -8.23 -7.15 8.75
C GLU A 204 -9.18 -7.95 7.85
N ALA A 205 -8.77 -9.12 7.35
CA ALA A 205 -9.64 -10.00 6.57
C ALA A 205 -10.89 -10.41 7.37
N ARG A 206 -10.74 -10.76 8.66
CA ARG A 206 -11.87 -11.07 9.54
C ARG A 206 -12.77 -9.86 9.81
N SER A 207 -12.16 -8.68 9.96
CA SER A 207 -12.86 -7.43 10.13
C SER A 207 -13.82 -7.16 8.97
N VAL A 208 -13.31 -7.29 7.73
CA VAL A 208 -14.09 -7.14 6.50
C VAL A 208 -15.12 -8.26 6.32
N GLN A 209 -14.76 -9.50 6.64
CA GLN A 209 -15.68 -10.63 6.57
C GLN A 209 -16.94 -10.37 7.42
N GLY A 210 -16.77 -9.84 8.64
CA GLY A 210 -17.90 -9.49 9.51
C GLY A 210 -18.85 -8.44 8.91
N LEU A 211 -18.38 -7.59 7.99
CA LEU A 211 -19.22 -6.63 7.26
C LEU A 211 -20.02 -7.30 6.14
N LEU A 212 -19.37 -8.20 5.41
CA LEU A 212 -19.90 -8.76 4.16
C LEU A 212 -20.77 -10.00 4.37
N SER A 213 -20.64 -10.69 5.51
CA SER A 213 -21.43 -11.88 5.84
C SER A 213 -22.54 -11.65 6.87
N ALA A 214 -22.93 -10.39 7.09
CA ALA A 214 -23.86 -10.01 8.14
C ALA A 214 -25.25 -10.65 7.95
N ARG A 215 -25.83 -11.16 9.04
CA ARG A 215 -27.16 -11.80 9.10
C ARG A 215 -28.19 -11.01 9.90
N SER A 216 -27.75 -10.01 10.64
CA SER A 216 -28.63 -9.06 11.32
C SER A 216 -28.15 -7.65 11.02
N VAL A 217 -29.07 -6.84 10.49
CA VAL A 217 -28.80 -5.47 10.03
C VAL A 217 -29.76 -4.52 10.73
N VAL A 218 -29.24 -3.39 11.20
CA VAL A 218 -30.04 -2.24 11.64
C VAL A 218 -29.85 -1.08 10.69
N VAL A 219 -30.95 -0.53 10.17
CA VAL A 219 -30.94 0.72 9.39
C VAL A 219 -31.39 1.86 10.30
N VAL A 220 -30.57 2.89 10.42
CA VAL A 220 -30.82 4.07 11.25
C VAL A 220 -31.08 5.27 10.34
N GLY A 221 -32.32 5.74 10.32
CA GLY A 221 -32.68 7.05 9.79
C GLY A 221 -32.82 8.08 10.90
N SER A 222 -33.29 9.28 10.54
CA SER A 222 -33.51 10.38 11.47
C SER A 222 -34.98 10.79 11.48
N PRO A 223 -35.59 11.00 12.66
CA PRO A 223 -36.95 11.53 12.75
C PRO A 223 -36.98 13.05 12.52
N ASP A 224 -35.82 13.72 12.62
CA ASP A 224 -35.68 15.17 12.58
C ASP A 224 -35.45 15.70 11.15
N VAL A 225 -35.20 14.81 10.20
CA VAL A 225 -35.10 15.18 8.77
C VAL A 225 -36.46 15.18 8.08
N ALA A 226 -36.64 16.11 7.15
CA ALA A 226 -37.87 16.19 6.36
C ALA A 226 -38.01 14.94 5.47
N ARG A 227 -39.25 14.41 5.35
CA ARG A 227 -39.57 13.34 4.40
C ARG A 227 -39.21 13.79 2.97
N GLY A 228 -38.52 12.92 2.23
CA GLY A 228 -38.00 13.23 0.90
C GLY A 228 -36.68 14.03 0.88
N SER A 229 -36.09 14.34 2.03
CA SER A 229 -34.69 14.79 2.10
C SER A 229 -33.75 13.69 1.61
N MET A 230 -32.51 14.05 1.27
CA MET A 230 -31.54 13.06 0.77
C MET A 230 -31.32 11.92 1.78
N ASP A 231 -31.12 12.22 3.06
CA ASP A 231 -30.94 11.20 4.10
C ASP A 231 -32.16 10.27 4.23
N ASP A 232 -33.38 10.81 4.21
CA ASP A 232 -34.63 10.00 4.22
C ASP A 232 -34.71 9.09 2.98
N LEU A 233 -34.37 9.59 1.79
CA LEU A 233 -34.37 8.82 0.56
C LEU A 233 -33.31 7.70 0.57
N LEU A 234 -32.10 7.99 1.07
CA LEU A 234 -31.03 7.00 1.22
C LEU A 234 -31.47 5.88 2.16
N ALA A 235 -32.03 6.23 3.32
CA ALA A 235 -32.44 5.26 4.32
C ALA A 235 -33.57 4.36 3.81
N ARG A 236 -34.63 4.95 3.24
CA ARG A 236 -35.74 4.18 2.63
C ARG A 236 -35.26 3.28 1.52
N ARG A 237 -34.30 3.75 0.71
CA ARG A 237 -33.84 2.95 -0.41
C ARG A 237 -33.08 1.71 0.05
N VAL A 238 -32.20 1.83 1.04
CA VAL A 238 -31.49 0.65 1.57
C VAL A 238 -32.44 -0.31 2.27
N VAL A 239 -33.46 0.18 2.97
CA VAL A 239 -34.49 -0.72 3.54
C VAL A 239 -35.17 -1.52 2.44
N ALA A 240 -35.62 -0.88 1.35
CA ALA A 240 -36.25 -1.57 0.23
C ALA A 240 -35.31 -2.61 -0.43
N ASP A 241 -34.05 -2.25 -0.62
CA ASP A 241 -33.05 -3.12 -1.26
C ASP A 241 -32.68 -4.32 -0.34
N LEU A 242 -32.64 -4.14 0.98
CA LEU A 242 -32.46 -5.22 1.96
C LEU A 242 -33.68 -6.15 2.03
N GLU A 243 -34.91 -5.61 1.98
CA GLU A 243 -36.13 -6.40 1.94
C GLU A 243 -36.23 -7.25 0.66
N ALA A 244 -35.79 -6.71 -0.49
CA ALA A 244 -35.83 -7.38 -1.77
C ALA A 244 -34.70 -8.42 -1.96
N GLY A 245 -33.50 -8.15 -1.43
CA GLY A 245 -32.32 -8.97 -1.63
C GLY A 245 -32.16 -10.12 -0.65
N ALA A 246 -32.89 -10.12 0.46
CA ALA A 246 -32.71 -11.11 1.52
C ALA A 246 -33.48 -12.42 1.25
N ASP A 247 -32.75 -13.53 1.25
CA ASP A 247 -33.32 -14.81 1.63
C ASP A 247 -33.81 -14.68 3.08
N GLY A 248 -35.00 -15.19 3.43
CA GLY A 248 -35.71 -14.93 4.70
C GLY A 248 -35.01 -15.28 6.05
N ASP A 249 -33.70 -15.49 6.04
CA ASP A 249 -32.77 -15.64 7.16
C ASP A 249 -32.05 -14.32 7.55
N LEU A 250 -32.44 -13.17 6.99
CA LEU A 250 -31.91 -11.85 7.40
C LEU A 250 -32.79 -11.23 8.50
N GLY A 251 -32.20 -10.89 9.66
CA GLY A 251 -32.86 -10.06 10.65
C GLY A 251 -32.74 -8.58 10.31
N LEU A 252 -33.85 -7.90 10.00
CA LEU A 252 -33.86 -6.48 9.64
C LEU A 252 -34.56 -5.63 10.71
N HIS A 253 -33.81 -4.70 11.30
CA HIS A 253 -34.29 -3.69 12.23
C HIS A 253 -34.23 -2.31 11.58
N VAL A 254 -35.28 -1.51 11.76
CA VAL A 254 -35.36 -0.15 11.21
C VAL A 254 -35.62 0.82 12.36
N VAL A 255 -34.77 1.84 12.50
CA VAL A 255 -34.82 2.82 13.58
C VAL A 255 -35.19 4.19 13.02
N ALA A 256 -36.14 4.85 13.69
CA ALA A 256 -36.54 6.23 13.42
C ALA A 256 -36.95 6.51 11.96
N LEU A 257 -37.48 5.49 11.27
CA LEU A 257 -38.11 5.60 9.96
C LEU A 257 -39.50 4.98 10.04
N PRO A 258 -40.58 5.78 9.89
CA PRO A 258 -41.92 5.23 9.86
C PRO A 258 -42.10 4.32 8.64
N PRO A 259 -42.83 3.20 8.78
CA PRO A 259 -43.10 2.29 7.67
C PRO A 259 -43.77 3.04 6.51
N ASP A 260 -43.43 2.65 5.29
CA ASP A 260 -43.98 3.30 4.09
C ASP A 260 -45.51 3.12 3.99
N ASP A 261 -46.16 4.17 3.50
CA ASP A 261 -47.55 4.14 3.06
C ASP A 261 -47.57 3.60 1.62
N PRO A 262 -48.28 2.48 1.31
CA PRO A 262 -48.21 1.82 0.01
C PRO A 262 -48.48 2.73 -1.20
N ASP A 263 -49.23 3.82 -0.99
CA ASP A 263 -49.64 4.75 -2.05
C ASP A 263 -48.62 5.86 -2.35
N HIS A 264 -47.50 5.96 -1.61
CA HIS A 264 -46.60 7.12 -1.66
C HIS A 264 -45.16 6.86 -2.17
N LEU A 265 -44.85 5.63 -2.61
CA LEU A 265 -43.54 5.29 -3.17
C LEU A 265 -43.54 5.43 -4.71
N ASP A 266 -43.44 6.66 -5.20
CA ASP A 266 -42.99 6.95 -6.58
C ASP A 266 -41.44 6.88 -6.65
N LEU A 267 -40.84 5.79 -6.16
CA LEU A 267 -39.42 5.53 -6.38
C LEU A 267 -39.26 4.92 -7.78
N PRO A 268 -38.56 5.58 -8.73
CA PRO A 268 -38.39 5.04 -10.06
C PRO A 268 -37.60 3.73 -10.02
N GLY A 269 -38.25 2.62 -10.40
CA GLY A 269 -37.60 1.34 -10.69
C GLY A 269 -37.47 0.33 -9.54
N GLY A 270 -38.23 0.46 -8.45
CA GLY A 270 -38.22 -0.56 -7.38
C GLY A 270 -38.96 -1.86 -7.81
N PRO A 271 -38.40 -3.05 -7.57
CA PRO A 271 -39.14 -4.30 -7.77
C PRO A 271 -40.33 -4.38 -6.79
N GLY A 272 -41.45 -4.93 -7.25
CA GLY A 272 -42.61 -5.18 -6.40
C GLY A 272 -42.23 -6.02 -5.18
N ARG A 273 -42.75 -5.63 -4.01
CA ARG A 273 -42.46 -6.21 -2.69
C ARG A 273 -42.49 -7.74 -2.72
N ALA A 274 -41.33 -8.39 -2.72
CA ALA A 274 -41.24 -9.82 -2.52
C ALA A 274 -41.59 -10.14 -1.04
N PRO A 275 -42.36 -11.19 -0.74
CA PRO A 275 -42.62 -11.60 0.63
C PRO A 275 -41.34 -12.28 1.19
N GLY A 276 -40.48 -11.51 1.86
CA GLY A 276 -39.11 -11.97 2.16
C GLY A 276 -38.62 -11.86 3.60
N VAL A 277 -38.81 -10.74 4.30
CA VAL A 277 -38.16 -10.50 5.61
C VAL A 277 -39.12 -9.92 6.64
N ALA A 278 -39.03 -10.39 7.89
CA ALA A 278 -39.74 -9.79 9.01
C ALA A 278 -39.03 -8.49 9.48
N THR A 279 -39.36 -7.37 8.85
CA THR A 279 -38.84 -6.04 9.22
C THR A 279 -39.46 -5.57 10.54
N GLN A 280 -38.61 -5.18 11.50
CA GLN A 280 -39.03 -4.68 12.82
C GLN A 280 -38.68 -3.21 12.97
N HIS A 281 -39.67 -2.35 13.21
CA HIS A 281 -39.48 -0.92 13.39
C HIS A 281 -39.36 -0.54 14.87
N TRP A 282 -38.44 0.38 15.17
CA TRP A 282 -38.11 0.84 16.50
C TRP A 282 -38.06 2.37 16.55
N PRO A 283 -38.47 2.99 17.66
CA PRO A 283 -38.43 4.45 17.79
C PRO A 283 -37.00 4.97 17.92
N ASP A 284 -36.11 4.21 18.55
CA ASP A 284 -34.72 4.59 18.80
C ASP A 284 -33.80 3.36 18.79
N VAL A 285 -32.49 3.62 18.74
CA VAL A 285 -31.48 2.56 18.80
C VAL A 285 -31.59 1.81 20.13
N ALA A 286 -32.02 2.45 21.23
CA ALA A 286 -32.14 1.88 22.57
C ALA A 286 -33.18 0.75 22.68
N SER A 287 -34.18 0.76 21.80
CA SER A 287 -35.29 -0.20 21.82
C SER A 287 -35.00 -1.47 21.02
N VAL A 288 -33.98 -1.45 20.15
CA VAL A 288 -33.62 -2.60 19.31
C VAL A 288 -33.13 -3.77 20.18
N PRO A 289 -33.66 -4.99 20.01
CA PRO A 289 -33.10 -6.18 20.65
C PRO A 289 -31.78 -6.54 19.96
N GLY A 290 -30.68 -6.50 20.72
CA GLY A 290 -29.39 -6.98 20.24
C GLY A 290 -29.22 -8.50 20.40
N PRO A 291 -28.14 -9.08 19.87
CA PRO A 291 -27.06 -8.43 19.12
C PRO A 291 -27.42 -8.18 17.64
N VAL A 292 -26.77 -7.17 17.04
CA VAL A 292 -26.86 -6.85 15.60
C VAL A 292 -25.45 -6.84 15.01
N GLU A 293 -25.27 -7.31 13.77
CA GLU A 293 -23.93 -7.50 13.18
C GLU A 293 -23.46 -6.28 12.37
N LEU A 294 -24.38 -5.67 11.59
CA LEU A 294 -24.11 -4.53 10.71
C LEU A 294 -25.11 -3.40 10.95
N ALA A 295 -24.65 -2.15 10.95
CA ALA A 295 -25.51 -0.97 10.92
C ALA A 295 -25.35 -0.21 9.60
N VAL A 296 -26.46 0.28 9.06
CA VAL A 296 -26.47 1.25 7.95
C VAL A 296 -27.08 2.54 8.45
N VAL A 297 -26.36 3.65 8.31
CA VAL A 297 -26.73 4.95 8.88
C VAL A 297 -26.90 5.95 7.75
N ALA A 298 -28.07 6.57 7.73
CA ALA A 298 -28.47 7.61 6.79
C ALA A 298 -29.12 8.77 7.57
N VAL A 299 -28.27 9.57 8.22
CA VAL A 299 -28.64 10.72 9.06
C VAL A 299 -27.57 11.82 8.93
N PRO A 300 -27.88 13.09 9.27
CA PRO A 300 -26.90 14.16 9.24
C PRO A 300 -25.62 13.85 10.03
N ALA A 301 -24.47 14.36 9.59
CA ALA A 301 -23.14 13.99 10.12
C ALA A 301 -23.00 14.09 11.65
N ALA A 302 -23.59 15.11 12.28
CA ALA A 302 -23.56 15.26 13.74
C ALA A 302 -24.39 14.18 14.47
N GLU A 303 -25.55 13.82 13.92
CA GLU A 303 -26.41 12.74 14.43
C GLU A 303 -25.76 11.38 14.22
N ALA A 304 -25.01 11.18 13.13
CA ALA A 304 -24.33 9.93 12.84
C ALA A 304 -23.30 9.58 13.93
N VAL A 305 -22.56 10.56 14.45
CA VAL A 305 -21.62 10.36 15.58
C VAL A 305 -22.38 9.89 16.84
N ALA A 306 -23.54 10.48 17.13
CA ALA A 306 -24.37 10.09 18.26
C ALA A 306 -24.97 8.68 18.07
N ALA A 307 -25.43 8.36 16.85
CA ALA A 307 -25.95 7.05 16.50
C ALA A 307 -24.89 5.96 16.68
N VAL A 308 -23.65 6.17 16.19
CA VAL A 308 -22.55 5.21 16.37
C VAL A 308 -22.26 4.93 17.84
N ARG A 309 -22.30 5.96 18.71
CA ARG A 309 -22.16 5.76 20.15
C ARG A 309 -23.27 4.87 20.71
N ALA A 310 -24.52 5.10 20.30
CA ALA A 310 -25.66 4.31 20.75
C ALA A 310 -25.62 2.85 20.23
N LEU A 311 -25.02 2.61 19.07
CA LEU A 311 -24.87 1.27 18.48
C LEU A 311 -23.93 0.36 19.29
N ALA A 312 -23.04 0.89 20.12
CA ALA A 312 -22.07 0.10 20.91
C ALA A 312 -22.74 -1.00 21.74
N ARG A 313 -23.91 -0.71 22.32
CA ARG A 313 -24.70 -1.65 23.13
C ARG A 313 -25.23 -2.85 22.34
N LEU A 314 -25.36 -2.72 21.02
CA LEU A 314 -25.88 -3.76 20.12
C LEU A 314 -24.78 -4.72 19.64
N GLN A 315 -23.53 -4.48 20.06
CA GLN A 315 -22.35 -5.28 19.68
C GLN A 315 -22.06 -5.32 18.17
N VAL A 316 -22.54 -4.29 17.46
CA VAL A 316 -22.30 -4.07 16.03
C VAL A 316 -20.80 -4.12 15.73
N ARG A 317 -20.42 -4.78 14.64
CA ARG A 317 -19.01 -4.89 14.20
C ARG A 317 -18.68 -3.90 13.10
N GLY A 318 -19.70 -3.43 12.38
CA GLY A 318 -19.55 -2.59 11.21
C GLY A 318 -20.63 -1.56 11.05
N VAL A 319 -20.25 -0.38 10.58
CA VAL A 319 -21.18 0.69 10.25
C VAL A 319 -20.94 1.18 8.83
N VAL A 320 -21.99 1.19 8.01
CA VAL A 320 -22.01 1.82 6.69
C VAL A 320 -22.63 3.20 6.83
N ILE A 321 -21.87 4.26 6.55
CA ILE A 321 -22.34 5.64 6.63
C ILE A 321 -22.61 6.13 5.21
N LEU A 322 -23.89 6.21 4.85
CA LEU A 322 -24.32 6.63 3.50
C LEU A 322 -24.25 8.15 3.35
N SER A 323 -24.56 8.87 4.42
CA SER A 323 -24.69 10.33 4.43
C SER A 323 -23.38 11.07 4.19
N ASP A 324 -23.52 12.27 3.64
CA ASP A 324 -22.48 13.28 3.50
C ASP A 324 -22.44 14.22 4.72
N GLY A 325 -21.76 15.37 4.61
CA GLY A 325 -21.60 16.37 5.67
C GLY A 325 -20.30 16.27 6.47
N PHE A 326 -19.28 15.58 5.96
CA PHE A 326 -18.02 15.29 6.67
C PHE A 326 -16.84 16.08 6.08
N ALA A 327 -15.67 15.46 5.90
CA ALA A 327 -14.42 16.14 5.55
C ALA A 327 -14.46 16.92 4.22
N GLU A 328 -15.38 16.62 3.32
CA GLU A 328 -15.67 17.35 2.09
C GLU A 328 -16.24 18.76 2.34
N THR A 329 -16.83 19.01 3.50
CA THR A 329 -17.38 20.33 3.89
C THR A 329 -16.33 21.27 4.49
N GLY A 330 -15.11 20.79 4.74
CA GLY A 330 -14.01 21.57 5.31
C GLY A 330 -13.60 21.14 6.73
N PRO A 331 -12.96 22.03 7.50
CA PRO A 331 -12.35 21.68 8.79
C PRO A 331 -13.33 21.15 9.85
N GLU A 332 -14.55 21.69 9.90
CA GLU A 332 -15.58 21.26 10.86
C GLU A 332 -16.08 19.85 10.57
N GLY A 333 -16.39 19.55 9.31
CA GLY A 333 -16.78 18.20 8.91
C GLY A 333 -15.64 17.18 9.00
N LEU A 334 -14.38 17.60 8.82
CA LEU A 334 -13.23 16.75 9.13
C LEU A 334 -13.13 16.43 10.64
N ALA A 335 -13.45 17.39 11.50
CA ALA A 335 -13.51 17.15 12.94
C ALA A 335 -14.63 16.16 13.30
N LEU A 336 -15.79 16.25 12.65
CA LEU A 336 -16.87 15.26 12.78
C LEU A 336 -16.44 13.87 12.28
N GLN A 337 -15.75 13.78 11.14
CA GLN A 337 -15.24 12.51 10.62
C GLN A 337 -14.27 11.85 11.60
N ARG A 338 -13.35 12.62 12.19
CA ARG A 338 -12.44 12.10 13.22
C ARG A 338 -13.18 11.70 14.50
N ALA A 339 -14.23 12.44 14.89
CA ALA A 339 -15.05 12.08 16.05
C ALA A 339 -15.84 10.79 15.81
N LEU A 340 -16.35 10.59 14.59
CA LEU A 340 -17.00 9.36 14.15
C LEU A 340 -16.04 8.17 14.27
N LEU A 341 -14.84 8.28 13.69
CA LEU A 341 -13.82 7.22 13.73
C LEU A 341 -13.42 6.87 15.16
N ARG A 342 -13.08 7.86 15.99
CA ARG A 342 -12.74 7.62 17.40
C ARG A 342 -13.85 6.89 18.14
N THR A 343 -15.10 7.30 17.94
CA THR A 343 -16.26 6.68 18.60
C THR A 343 -16.46 5.24 18.11
N ALA A 344 -16.35 5.00 16.80
CA ALA A 344 -16.50 3.68 16.21
C ALA A 344 -15.38 2.71 16.66
N HIS A 345 -14.12 3.12 16.55
CA HIS A 345 -12.96 2.28 16.88
C HIS A 345 -12.93 1.91 18.37
N ALA A 346 -13.27 2.85 19.24
CA ALA A 346 -13.31 2.58 20.67
C ALA A 346 -14.50 1.69 21.08
N ALA A 347 -15.58 1.67 20.28
CA ALA A 347 -16.70 0.74 20.41
C ALA A 347 -16.45 -0.63 19.73
N GLY A 348 -15.28 -0.85 19.14
CA GLY A 348 -14.93 -2.10 18.46
C GLY A 348 -15.51 -2.25 17.06
N MET A 349 -15.95 -1.16 16.44
CA MET A 349 -16.56 -1.11 15.11
C MET A 349 -15.58 -0.69 14.02
N ARG A 350 -15.86 -1.10 12.79
CA ARG A 350 -15.28 -0.54 11.56
C ARG A 350 -16.29 0.34 10.82
N VAL A 351 -15.80 1.28 10.02
CA VAL A 351 -16.61 2.22 9.25
C VAL A 351 -16.36 2.09 7.75
N VAL A 352 -17.42 1.86 6.98
CA VAL A 352 -17.47 2.03 5.52
C VAL A 352 -18.09 3.38 5.21
N GLY A 353 -17.39 4.23 4.46
CA GLY A 353 -17.80 5.62 4.22
C GLY A 353 -16.92 6.63 4.98
N PRO A 354 -17.46 7.81 5.32
CA PRO A 354 -18.80 8.32 4.97
C PRO A 354 -18.97 8.62 3.47
N SER A 355 -20.15 9.12 3.08
CA SER A 355 -20.56 9.31 1.68
C SER A 355 -20.47 8.02 0.85
N SER A 356 -20.86 6.90 1.46
CA SER A 356 -20.79 5.57 0.87
C SER A 356 -21.98 5.29 -0.04
N TYR A 357 -21.75 4.57 -1.14
CA TYR A 357 -22.84 3.93 -1.90
C TYR A 357 -23.32 2.59 -1.28
N GLY A 358 -22.65 2.16 -0.21
CA GLY A 358 -22.91 0.96 0.58
C GLY A 358 -22.16 -0.29 0.12
N VAL A 359 -22.66 -1.46 0.56
CA VAL A 359 -22.02 -2.76 0.37
C VAL A 359 -22.98 -3.80 -0.24
N LEU A 360 -22.46 -4.62 -1.14
CA LEU A 360 -23.14 -5.80 -1.68
C LEU A 360 -22.25 -7.03 -1.48
N SER A 361 -22.85 -8.15 -1.08
CA SER A 361 -22.19 -9.46 -1.09
C SER A 361 -23.15 -10.50 -1.67
N SER A 362 -22.61 -11.39 -2.49
CA SER A 362 -23.29 -12.53 -3.09
C SER A 362 -22.49 -13.80 -2.77
N THR A 363 -22.67 -14.36 -1.58
CA THR A 363 -21.88 -15.50 -1.10
C THR A 363 -22.77 -16.63 -0.60
N GLY A 364 -22.39 -17.88 -0.88
CA GLY A 364 -23.13 -19.06 -0.41
C GLY A 364 -24.59 -19.13 -0.87
N GLY A 365 -24.90 -18.55 -2.03
CA GLY A 365 -26.26 -18.46 -2.57
C GLY A 365 -27.11 -17.33 -1.97
N ARG A 366 -26.56 -16.54 -1.05
CA ARG A 366 -27.25 -15.43 -0.37
C ARG A 366 -26.79 -14.09 -0.91
N VAL A 367 -27.70 -13.14 -0.97
CA VAL A 367 -27.41 -11.75 -1.32
C VAL A 367 -27.64 -10.84 -0.10
N LEU A 368 -26.63 -10.07 0.26
CA LEU A 368 -26.73 -8.96 1.21
C LEU A 368 -26.61 -7.66 0.42
N ASN A 369 -27.71 -6.92 0.29
CA ASN A 369 -27.72 -5.61 -0.39
C ASN A 369 -27.92 -4.47 0.63
N ALA A 370 -26.85 -4.13 1.35
CA ALA A 370 -26.79 -2.94 2.21
C ALA A 370 -26.22 -1.75 1.42
N SER A 371 -26.74 -1.53 0.21
CA SER A 371 -26.28 -0.50 -0.74
C SER A 371 -27.45 0.24 -1.36
N LEU A 372 -27.13 1.24 -2.19
CA LEU A 372 -28.10 2.03 -2.94
C LEU A 372 -28.39 1.45 -4.34
N ALA A 373 -27.98 0.21 -4.61
CA ALA A 373 -28.11 -0.46 -5.90
C ALA A 373 -29.48 -1.14 -6.07
N ALA A 374 -30.32 -0.60 -6.96
CA ALA A 374 -31.72 -1.02 -7.13
C ALA A 374 -31.86 -2.37 -7.81
N ASP A 375 -30.95 -2.58 -8.75
CA ASP A 375 -30.93 -3.71 -9.66
C ASP A 375 -29.46 -4.15 -9.72
N PRO A 376 -28.99 -4.84 -8.65
CA PRO A 376 -27.61 -5.23 -8.51
C PRO A 376 -27.23 -6.24 -9.59
N PRO A 377 -25.94 -6.30 -9.99
CA PRO A 377 -25.48 -7.32 -10.93
C PRO A 377 -25.68 -8.75 -10.37
N PRO A 378 -25.78 -9.77 -11.24
CA PRO A 378 -25.99 -11.15 -10.79
C PRO A 378 -24.80 -11.63 -9.92
N PRO A 379 -24.98 -12.68 -9.10
CA PRO A 379 -23.88 -13.34 -8.41
C PRO A 379 -22.79 -13.85 -9.35
N GLY A 380 -21.52 -13.80 -8.93
CA GLY A 380 -20.37 -14.41 -9.62
C GLY A 380 -19.06 -14.13 -8.91
N THR A 381 -17.95 -14.01 -9.64
CA THR A 381 -16.60 -14.09 -9.05
C THR A 381 -15.84 -12.76 -9.00
N ILE A 382 -16.41 -11.66 -9.47
CA ILE A 382 -15.72 -10.36 -9.49
C ILE A 382 -15.94 -9.61 -8.17
N GLY A 383 -14.85 -9.24 -7.49
CA GLY A 383 -14.84 -8.34 -6.33
C GLY A 383 -14.50 -6.91 -6.75
N LEU A 384 -15.28 -5.92 -6.31
CA LEU A 384 -15.13 -4.52 -6.69
C LEU A 384 -15.05 -3.58 -5.48
N PHE A 385 -14.10 -2.65 -5.53
CA PHE A 385 -13.96 -1.56 -4.57
C PHE A 385 -14.03 -0.20 -5.28
N CYS A 386 -14.80 0.74 -4.73
CA CYS A 386 -14.96 2.07 -5.31
C CYS A 386 -14.96 3.18 -4.24
N GLN A 387 -14.23 4.26 -4.47
CA GLN A 387 -14.22 5.44 -3.58
C GLN A 387 -15.26 6.51 -3.98
N SER A 388 -16.04 6.29 -5.03
CA SER A 388 -16.94 7.29 -5.58
C SER A 388 -18.34 6.73 -5.81
N ALA A 389 -19.36 7.36 -5.20
CA ALA A 389 -20.75 6.93 -5.34
C ALA A 389 -21.29 7.08 -6.78
N PRO A 390 -21.09 8.20 -7.50
CA PRO A 390 -21.48 8.28 -8.91
C PRO A 390 -20.75 7.24 -9.78
N MET A 391 -19.47 6.98 -9.50
CA MET A 391 -18.73 5.94 -10.22
C MET A 391 -19.23 4.53 -9.89
N ALA A 392 -19.68 4.29 -8.66
CA ALA A 392 -20.31 3.03 -8.26
C ALA A 392 -21.53 2.72 -9.13
N VAL A 393 -22.42 3.70 -9.35
CA VAL A 393 -23.59 3.56 -10.24
C VAL A 393 -23.15 3.16 -11.65
N ALA A 394 -22.18 3.88 -12.22
CA ALA A 394 -21.67 3.61 -13.57
C ALA A 394 -21.00 2.22 -13.68
N LEU A 395 -20.23 1.83 -12.66
CA LEU A 395 -19.55 0.53 -12.58
C LEU A 395 -20.53 -0.62 -12.47
N LEU A 396 -21.45 -0.60 -11.50
CA LEU A 396 -22.42 -1.68 -11.31
C LEU A 396 -23.34 -1.83 -12.52
N GLY A 397 -23.82 -0.72 -13.10
CA GLY A 397 -24.60 -0.76 -14.34
C GLY A 397 -23.81 -1.34 -15.52
N SER A 398 -22.50 -1.09 -15.57
CA SER A 398 -21.60 -1.61 -16.61
C SER A 398 -21.30 -3.10 -16.45
N VAL A 399 -21.16 -3.60 -15.22
CA VAL A 399 -21.02 -5.04 -14.90
C VAL A 399 -22.29 -5.78 -15.32
N ARG A 400 -23.46 -5.24 -14.94
CA ARG A 400 -24.76 -5.83 -15.29
C ARG A 400 -25.00 -5.89 -16.80
N ARG A 401 -24.70 -4.81 -17.54
CA ARG A 401 -24.84 -4.80 -19.02
C ARG A 401 -23.97 -5.84 -19.71
N ARG A 402 -22.81 -6.16 -19.12
CA ARG A 402 -21.91 -7.23 -19.59
C ARG A 402 -22.28 -8.62 -19.07
N ARG A 403 -23.36 -8.73 -18.27
CA ARG A 403 -23.81 -9.97 -17.62
C ARG A 403 -22.69 -10.65 -16.83
N LEU A 404 -21.79 -9.84 -16.26
CA LEU A 404 -20.72 -10.31 -15.40
C LEU A 404 -21.25 -10.47 -13.98
N GLY A 405 -20.80 -11.50 -13.30
CA GLY A 405 -21.24 -11.80 -11.95
C GLY A 405 -20.34 -11.19 -10.87
N LEU A 406 -20.96 -10.72 -9.80
CA LEU A 406 -20.32 -10.02 -8.68
C LEU A 406 -20.33 -10.92 -7.44
N SER A 407 -19.17 -11.03 -6.78
CA SER A 407 -19.05 -11.67 -5.46
C SER A 407 -19.22 -10.64 -4.35
N HIS A 408 -18.52 -9.51 -4.47
CA HIS A 408 -18.48 -8.45 -3.46
C HIS A 408 -18.37 -7.07 -4.09
N PHE A 409 -19.13 -6.09 -3.60
CA PHE A 409 -18.94 -4.69 -3.92
C PHE A 409 -18.90 -3.85 -2.65
N VAL A 410 -17.89 -2.99 -2.51
CA VAL A 410 -17.80 -2.03 -1.41
C VAL A 410 -17.53 -0.64 -1.95
N SER A 411 -18.43 0.30 -1.64
CA SER A 411 -18.17 1.72 -1.85
C SER A 411 -17.69 2.38 -0.57
N ALA A 412 -16.43 2.80 -0.51
CA ALA A 412 -15.87 3.38 0.70
C ALA A 412 -16.10 4.88 0.85
N GLY A 413 -16.67 5.56 -0.15
CA GLY A 413 -16.76 7.02 -0.20
C GLY A 413 -15.41 7.66 0.14
N HIS A 414 -15.38 8.50 1.18
CA HIS A 414 -14.15 9.18 1.63
C HIS A 414 -13.04 8.24 2.11
N ARG A 415 -13.33 6.95 2.33
CA ARG A 415 -12.41 5.95 2.85
C ARG A 415 -11.77 6.43 4.17
N ALA A 416 -12.63 6.76 5.14
CA ALA A 416 -12.18 7.22 6.45
C ALA A 416 -11.54 6.08 7.27
N ASP A 417 -12.05 4.84 7.15
CA ASP A 417 -11.51 3.65 7.81
C ASP A 417 -11.31 2.50 6.81
N VAL A 418 -12.36 1.77 6.46
CA VAL A 418 -12.24 0.59 5.58
C VAL A 418 -11.72 1.00 4.20
N SER A 419 -10.65 0.34 3.76
CA SER A 419 -9.92 0.68 2.54
C SER A 419 -9.82 -0.48 1.56
N GLY A 420 -9.37 -0.18 0.34
CA GLY A 420 -9.02 -1.21 -0.63
C GLY A 420 -7.94 -2.18 -0.13
N ASN A 421 -7.08 -1.74 0.81
CA ASN A 421 -6.09 -2.64 1.42
C ASN A 421 -6.78 -3.71 2.27
N ASP A 422 -7.76 -3.35 3.09
CA ASP A 422 -8.51 -4.30 3.92
C ASP A 422 -9.25 -5.32 3.04
N LEU A 423 -9.90 -4.84 1.96
CA LEU A 423 -10.63 -5.69 1.01
C LEU A 423 -9.70 -6.64 0.26
N MET A 424 -8.53 -6.19 -0.18
CA MET A 424 -7.54 -7.09 -0.80
C MET A 424 -7.04 -8.17 0.15
N GLN A 425 -6.90 -7.87 1.45
CA GLN A 425 -6.55 -8.89 2.45
C GLN A 425 -7.69 -9.89 2.63
N PHE A 426 -8.94 -9.45 2.66
CA PHE A 426 -10.08 -10.37 2.66
C PHE A 426 -10.12 -11.25 1.40
N TRP A 427 -10.05 -10.65 0.21
CA TRP A 427 -10.17 -11.37 -1.06
C TRP A 427 -9.05 -12.36 -1.33
N ARG A 428 -7.90 -12.24 -0.66
CA ARG A 428 -6.82 -13.22 -0.82
C ARG A 428 -7.26 -14.63 -0.40
N ASP A 429 -8.02 -14.72 0.69
CA ASP A 429 -8.42 -15.99 1.29
C ASP A 429 -9.90 -16.33 1.02
N ASP A 430 -10.65 -15.47 0.34
CA ASP A 430 -12.06 -15.67 -0.01
C ASP A 430 -12.24 -16.47 -1.30
N ASP A 431 -12.82 -17.66 -1.23
CA ASP A 431 -12.98 -18.53 -2.41
C ASP A 431 -14.05 -18.02 -3.41
N ALA A 432 -14.91 -17.09 -3.02
CA ALA A 432 -15.95 -16.54 -3.90
C ALA A 432 -15.40 -15.50 -4.90
N THR A 433 -14.33 -14.79 -4.57
CA THR A 433 -13.72 -13.79 -5.44
C THR A 433 -12.51 -14.36 -6.21
N GLU A 434 -12.52 -14.28 -7.53
CA GLU A 434 -11.41 -14.68 -8.40
C GLU A 434 -10.70 -13.50 -9.07
N VAL A 435 -11.42 -12.41 -9.37
CA VAL A 435 -10.88 -11.21 -10.01
C VAL A 435 -11.25 -9.99 -9.19
N VAL A 436 -10.27 -9.11 -8.96
CA VAL A 436 -10.46 -7.90 -8.15
C VAL A 436 -10.31 -6.64 -9.01
N GLY A 437 -11.27 -5.72 -8.89
CA GLY A 437 -11.22 -4.38 -9.48
C GLY A 437 -11.24 -3.28 -8.42
N LEU A 438 -10.29 -2.34 -8.47
CA LEU A 438 -10.22 -1.20 -7.55
C LEU A 438 -10.29 0.13 -8.31
N TYR A 439 -11.30 0.95 -8.00
CA TYR A 439 -11.34 2.35 -8.38
C TYR A 439 -10.87 3.23 -7.22
N LEU A 440 -9.70 3.84 -7.39
CA LEU A 440 -8.99 4.58 -6.35
C LEU A 440 -8.83 6.04 -6.74
N GLU A 441 -9.42 6.95 -5.96
CA GLU A 441 -9.14 8.38 -6.04
C GLU A 441 -7.90 8.76 -5.21
N SER A 442 -7.66 8.00 -4.13
CA SER A 442 -6.49 8.12 -3.27
C SER A 442 -6.00 6.75 -2.78
N ILE A 443 -4.69 6.70 -2.47
CA ILE A 443 -4.07 5.57 -1.79
C ILE A 443 -3.55 6.11 -0.46
N GLY A 444 -4.10 5.62 0.66
CA GLY A 444 -3.72 6.12 2.00
C GLY A 444 -2.29 5.75 2.40
N ASN A 445 -1.93 4.48 2.23
CA ASN A 445 -0.59 3.96 2.49
C ASN A 445 -0.13 3.11 1.28
N PRO A 446 0.61 3.69 0.32
CA PRO A 446 1.05 2.96 -0.86
C PRO A 446 2.04 1.84 -0.57
N ARG A 447 2.87 1.93 0.48
CA ARG A 447 3.78 0.84 0.84
C ARG A 447 3.00 -0.38 1.31
N LYS A 448 2.00 -0.19 2.18
CA LYS A 448 1.03 -1.24 2.54
C LYS A 448 0.25 -1.72 1.32
N PHE A 449 -0.22 -0.81 0.47
CA PHE A 449 -0.94 -1.16 -0.76
C PHE A 449 -0.10 -2.06 -1.66
N SER A 450 1.14 -1.67 -1.99
CA SER A 450 2.08 -2.44 -2.81
C SER A 450 2.33 -3.84 -2.22
N ARG A 451 2.65 -3.90 -0.92
CA ARG A 451 2.86 -5.18 -0.21
C ARG A 451 1.62 -6.09 -0.24
N VAL A 452 0.44 -5.55 0.02
CA VAL A 452 -0.82 -6.31 0.03
C VAL A 452 -1.21 -6.74 -1.38
N ALA A 453 -1.12 -5.82 -2.35
CA ALA A 453 -1.42 -6.07 -3.75
C ALA A 453 -0.47 -7.13 -4.33
N ARG A 454 0.84 -7.08 -4.07
CA ARG A 454 1.80 -8.11 -4.51
C ARG A 454 1.44 -9.50 -3.99
N ARG A 455 0.99 -9.60 -2.72
CA ARG A 455 0.55 -10.89 -2.14
C ARG A 455 -0.75 -11.39 -2.77
N LEU A 456 -1.71 -10.50 -3.04
CA LEU A 456 -2.97 -10.86 -3.70
C LEU A 456 -2.75 -11.23 -5.18
N ALA A 457 -2.02 -10.41 -5.93
CA ALA A 457 -1.70 -10.61 -7.34
C ALA A 457 -0.95 -11.92 -7.63
N ALA A 458 -0.23 -12.47 -6.65
CA ALA A 458 0.41 -13.79 -6.80
C ALA A 458 -0.63 -14.92 -6.96
N VAL A 459 -1.84 -14.74 -6.41
CA VAL A 459 -2.91 -15.75 -6.43
C VAL A 459 -4.10 -15.36 -7.30
N LYS A 460 -4.45 -14.06 -7.35
CA LYS A 460 -5.66 -13.53 -8.01
C LYS A 460 -5.37 -12.19 -8.69
N PRO A 461 -5.83 -11.96 -9.93
CA PRO A 461 -5.56 -10.71 -10.63
C PRO A 461 -6.19 -9.50 -9.94
N VAL A 462 -5.45 -8.39 -9.94
CA VAL A 462 -5.86 -7.10 -9.37
C VAL A 462 -5.81 -6.03 -10.46
N VAL A 463 -6.98 -5.53 -10.88
CA VAL A 463 -7.13 -4.50 -11.91
C VAL A 463 -7.44 -3.16 -11.24
N VAL A 464 -6.69 -2.11 -11.56
CA VAL A 464 -6.79 -0.83 -10.83
C VAL A 464 -6.96 0.35 -11.78
N VAL A 465 -7.91 1.21 -11.45
CA VAL A 465 -8.09 2.54 -12.02
C VAL A 465 -7.72 3.57 -10.97
N THR A 466 -6.79 4.46 -11.31
CA THR A 466 -6.43 5.62 -10.49
C THR A 466 -7.06 6.88 -11.07
N ALA A 467 -7.90 7.57 -10.31
CA ALA A 467 -8.56 8.79 -10.79
C ALA A 467 -7.56 9.95 -10.94
N GLY A 468 -7.31 10.38 -12.19
CA GLY A 468 -6.58 11.61 -12.51
C GLY A 468 -5.18 11.71 -11.92
N ARG A 469 -4.91 12.78 -11.17
CA ARG A 469 -3.63 13.06 -10.49
C ARG A 469 -3.52 12.35 -9.13
N SER A 470 -3.95 11.08 -9.05
CA SER A 470 -4.01 10.34 -7.79
C SER A 470 -2.69 10.43 -7.02
N GLY A 471 -2.77 10.87 -5.77
CA GLY A 471 -1.61 11.14 -4.93
C GLY A 471 -1.07 12.56 -5.05
N GLN A 472 -1.09 13.24 -6.19
CA GLN A 472 -0.61 14.63 -6.29
C GLN A 472 -1.65 15.67 -5.85
N VAL A 473 -2.93 15.31 -5.96
CA VAL A 473 -4.07 16.10 -5.45
C VAL A 473 -4.85 15.23 -4.49
N VAL A 474 -5.16 15.77 -3.32
CA VAL A 474 -6.00 15.10 -2.32
C VAL A 474 -7.46 15.32 -2.71
N PRO A 475 -8.25 14.26 -2.96
CA PRO A 475 -9.68 14.41 -3.26
C PRO A 475 -10.44 15.03 -2.07
N PRO A 476 -11.52 15.81 -2.32
CA PRO A 476 -12.39 16.29 -1.25
C PRO A 476 -12.87 15.13 -0.36
N GLY A 477 -12.88 15.33 0.96
CA GLY A 477 -13.27 14.29 1.93
C GLY A 477 -12.16 13.32 2.33
N HIS A 478 -11.09 13.21 1.54
CA HIS A 478 -10.01 12.27 1.82
C HIS A 478 -8.94 12.89 2.72
N ALA A 479 -8.58 12.20 3.79
CA ALA A 479 -7.49 12.59 4.70
C ALA A 479 -6.18 11.87 4.33
N VAL A 480 -5.55 12.26 3.21
CA VAL A 480 -4.26 11.70 2.77
C VAL A 480 -3.21 12.77 2.49
N ARG A 481 -1.95 12.37 2.49
CA ARG A 481 -0.83 13.25 2.10
C ARG A 481 -0.69 13.29 0.58
N ALA A 482 -0.23 14.41 0.06
CA ALA A 482 0.13 14.54 -1.33
C ALA A 482 1.55 14.00 -1.59
N THR A 483 1.72 13.24 -2.67
CA THR A 483 3.02 12.78 -3.19
C THR A 483 3.69 13.89 -4.00
N ARG A 484 5.02 13.96 -3.90
CA ARG A 484 5.90 14.76 -4.75
C ARG A 484 6.50 13.92 -5.87
N ALA A 485 6.36 12.59 -5.80
CA ALA A 485 6.87 11.67 -6.80
C ALA A 485 6.20 11.87 -8.18
N PRO A 486 6.93 11.65 -9.29
CA PRO A 486 6.35 11.63 -10.64
C PRO A 486 5.28 10.54 -10.79
N ARG A 487 4.29 10.75 -11.68
CA ARG A 487 3.21 9.77 -11.96
C ARG A 487 3.75 8.39 -12.36
N ARG A 488 4.87 8.34 -13.08
CA ARG A 488 5.56 7.09 -13.45
C ARG A 488 5.98 6.24 -12.25
N THR A 489 6.26 6.86 -11.09
CA THR A 489 6.57 6.13 -9.85
C THR A 489 5.42 5.23 -9.45
N LEU A 490 4.18 5.74 -9.48
CA LEU A 490 3.00 4.95 -9.14
C LEU A 490 2.76 3.82 -10.15
N GLU A 491 2.98 4.08 -11.44
CA GLU A 491 2.88 3.07 -12.50
C GLU A 491 3.82 1.90 -12.25
N GLU A 492 5.05 2.24 -11.88
CA GLU A 492 6.11 1.28 -11.68
C GLU A 492 5.91 0.49 -10.38
N VAL A 493 5.47 1.14 -9.29
CA VAL A 493 5.05 0.47 -8.05
C VAL A 493 3.92 -0.52 -8.31
N MET A 494 2.91 -0.14 -9.10
CA MET A 494 1.81 -1.04 -9.47
C MET A 494 2.32 -2.23 -10.30
N ARG A 495 3.16 -1.96 -11.31
CA ARG A 495 3.76 -3.00 -12.16
C ARG A 495 4.57 -4.01 -11.34
N GLN A 496 5.45 -3.55 -10.45
CA GLN A 496 6.26 -4.39 -9.55
C GLN A 496 5.39 -5.21 -8.57
N SER A 497 4.19 -4.72 -8.28
CA SER A 497 3.21 -5.41 -7.43
C SER A 497 2.29 -6.37 -8.19
N GLY A 498 2.43 -6.50 -9.51
CA GLY A 498 1.55 -7.34 -10.33
C GLY A 498 0.15 -6.77 -10.53
N VAL A 499 -0.03 -5.49 -10.22
CA VAL A 499 -1.30 -4.78 -10.42
C VAL A 499 -1.43 -4.41 -11.90
N ILE A 500 -2.56 -4.78 -12.48
CA ILE A 500 -2.94 -4.41 -13.84
C ILE A 500 -3.55 -3.01 -13.80
N ARG A 501 -2.72 -1.98 -13.97
CA ARG A 501 -3.23 -0.61 -14.06
C ARG A 501 -3.84 -0.35 -15.43
N VAL A 502 -5.04 0.20 -15.44
CA VAL A 502 -5.76 0.65 -16.64
C VAL A 502 -6.18 2.11 -16.50
N GLU A 503 -6.50 2.76 -17.62
CA GLU A 503 -6.71 4.21 -17.63
C GLU A 503 -8.13 4.63 -17.23
N ASN A 504 -9.11 3.73 -17.34
CA ASN A 504 -10.51 4.04 -17.02
C ASN A 504 -11.31 2.79 -16.65
N THR A 505 -12.52 3.01 -16.15
CA THR A 505 -13.43 1.95 -15.70
C THR A 505 -13.95 1.06 -16.82
N HIS A 506 -13.98 1.54 -18.06
CA HIS A 506 -14.30 0.69 -19.20
C HIS A 506 -13.21 -0.37 -19.41
N GLN A 507 -11.95 0.05 -19.54
CA GLN A 507 -10.81 -0.87 -19.65
C GLN A 507 -10.71 -1.83 -18.45
N MET A 508 -11.06 -1.37 -17.24
CA MET A 508 -11.10 -2.23 -16.05
C MET A 508 -12.04 -3.42 -16.24
N LEU A 509 -13.23 -3.17 -16.80
CA LEU A 509 -14.21 -4.23 -17.02
C LEU A 509 -13.89 -5.07 -18.26
N GLU A 510 -13.24 -4.50 -19.28
CA GLU A 510 -12.73 -5.27 -20.43
C GLU A 510 -11.66 -6.28 -20.00
N VAL A 511 -10.73 -5.86 -19.13
CA VAL A 511 -9.69 -6.73 -18.55
C VAL A 511 -10.29 -7.72 -17.56
N ALA A 512 -11.15 -7.26 -16.65
CA ALA A 512 -11.77 -8.15 -15.65
C ALA A 512 -12.60 -9.26 -16.29
N GLN A 513 -13.24 -8.97 -17.43
CA GLN A 513 -14.03 -9.94 -18.18
C GLN A 513 -13.21 -11.13 -18.68
N VAL A 514 -12.07 -10.91 -19.37
CA VAL A 514 -11.23 -12.02 -19.84
C VAL A 514 -10.63 -12.80 -18.67
N LEU A 515 -10.24 -12.10 -17.59
CA LEU A 515 -9.67 -12.75 -16.40
C LEU A 515 -10.69 -13.59 -15.62
N ALA A 516 -11.98 -13.25 -15.68
CA ALA A 516 -13.04 -13.95 -14.97
C ALA A 516 -13.65 -15.11 -15.80
N LEU A 517 -13.56 -15.04 -17.13
CA LEU A 517 -14.23 -15.98 -18.02
C LEU A 517 -13.28 -16.92 -18.76
N GLN A 518 -11.96 -16.67 -18.73
CA GLN A 518 -10.95 -17.43 -19.46
C GLN A 518 -9.75 -17.77 -18.57
N PRO A 519 -9.03 -18.88 -18.85
CA PRO A 519 -7.74 -19.15 -18.24
C PRO A 519 -6.73 -18.08 -18.63
N LEU A 520 -5.68 -17.94 -17.83
CA LEU A 520 -4.57 -17.05 -18.14
C LEU A 520 -3.84 -17.52 -19.41
N PRO A 521 -3.46 -16.59 -20.31
CA PRO A 521 -2.67 -16.93 -21.49
C PRO A 521 -1.38 -17.66 -21.12
N THR A 522 -1.09 -18.77 -21.81
CA THR A 522 0.16 -19.54 -21.63
C THR A 522 1.35 -18.92 -22.36
N GLY A 523 1.09 -17.94 -23.24
CA GLY A 523 2.09 -17.25 -24.04
C GLY A 523 1.46 -16.11 -24.84
N ARG A 524 2.21 -15.64 -25.83
CA ARG A 524 1.89 -14.44 -26.62
C ARG A 524 1.58 -14.70 -28.08
N ARG A 525 1.56 -15.97 -28.51
CA ARG A 525 1.34 -16.32 -29.92
C ARG A 525 -0.15 -16.35 -30.22
N VAL A 526 -0.60 -15.44 -31.07
CA VAL A 526 -2.01 -15.21 -31.39
C VAL A 526 -2.36 -15.84 -32.73
N ALA A 527 -3.45 -16.58 -32.75
CA ALA A 527 -4.18 -16.93 -33.96
C ALA A 527 -5.40 -16.03 -34.13
N ILE A 528 -5.70 -15.67 -35.38
CA ILE A 528 -6.80 -14.78 -35.72
C ILE A 528 -7.83 -15.55 -36.54
N VAL A 529 -9.09 -15.52 -36.09
CA VAL A 529 -10.25 -15.96 -36.86
C VAL A 529 -11.00 -14.70 -37.29
N ALA A 530 -11.18 -14.49 -38.60
CA ALA A 530 -11.82 -13.27 -39.09
C ALA A 530 -12.82 -13.52 -40.22
N SER A 531 -13.87 -12.70 -40.32
CA SER A 531 -14.80 -12.75 -41.46
C SER A 531 -14.17 -12.27 -42.79
N SER A 532 -13.08 -11.49 -42.70
CA SER A 532 -12.38 -10.96 -43.88
C SER A 532 -10.91 -10.63 -43.57
N ALA A 533 -10.08 -10.55 -44.62
CA ALA A 533 -8.67 -10.20 -44.48
C ALA A 533 -8.40 -8.79 -43.90
N PRO A 534 -9.17 -7.73 -44.23
CA PRO A 534 -9.01 -6.42 -43.58
C PRO A 534 -9.23 -6.46 -42.06
N MET A 535 -10.22 -7.21 -41.59
CA MET A 535 -10.45 -7.37 -40.14
C MET A 535 -9.29 -8.12 -39.48
N ALA A 536 -8.74 -9.14 -40.15
CA ALA A 536 -7.56 -9.84 -39.65
C ALA A 536 -6.33 -8.91 -39.55
N ALA A 537 -6.13 -8.02 -40.52
CA ALA A 537 -5.05 -7.04 -40.49
C ALA A 537 -5.20 -6.05 -39.32
N LEU A 538 -6.43 -5.55 -39.08
CA LEU A 538 -6.73 -4.68 -37.94
C LEU A 538 -6.38 -5.34 -36.59
N VAL A 539 -6.79 -6.60 -36.41
CA VAL A 539 -6.46 -7.39 -35.22
C VAL A 539 -4.95 -7.57 -35.09
N ALA A 540 -4.26 -7.85 -36.20
CA ALA A 540 -2.82 -8.06 -36.18
C ALA A 540 -2.04 -6.79 -35.79
N GLU A 541 -2.46 -5.63 -36.28
CA GLU A 541 -1.88 -4.33 -35.90
C GLU A 541 -2.13 -4.02 -34.42
N ALA A 542 -3.36 -4.23 -33.94
CA ALA A 542 -3.69 -4.06 -32.52
C ALA A 542 -2.87 -5.02 -31.64
N ALA A 543 -2.71 -6.27 -32.07
CA ALA A 543 -1.96 -7.30 -31.34
C ALA A 543 -0.48 -6.92 -31.21
N ALA A 544 0.13 -6.46 -32.30
CA ALA A 544 1.51 -5.99 -32.30
C ALA A 544 1.69 -4.78 -31.37
N ALA A 545 0.74 -3.85 -31.32
CA ALA A 545 0.81 -2.65 -30.47
C ALA A 545 0.84 -2.98 -28.96
N VAL A 546 0.29 -4.14 -28.55
CA VAL A 546 0.30 -4.59 -27.15
C VAL A 546 1.39 -5.63 -26.84
N GLY A 547 2.19 -6.03 -27.84
CA GLY A 547 3.31 -6.97 -27.69
C GLY A 547 2.94 -8.44 -27.93
N LEU A 548 1.74 -8.72 -28.43
CA LEU A 548 1.35 -10.06 -28.88
C LEU A 548 1.96 -10.36 -30.26
N VAL A 549 2.22 -11.64 -30.52
CA VAL A 549 2.91 -12.12 -31.73
C VAL A 549 1.92 -12.90 -32.58
N VAL A 550 1.53 -12.36 -33.73
CA VAL A 550 0.65 -13.08 -34.66
C VAL A 550 1.46 -14.14 -35.41
N GLY A 551 1.12 -15.41 -35.19
CA GLY A 551 1.74 -16.55 -35.87
C GLY A 551 0.96 -16.95 -37.12
N GLY A 552 1.65 -17.17 -38.24
CA GLY A 552 1.03 -17.72 -39.46
C GLY A 552 0.03 -16.79 -40.16
N GLN A 553 -0.81 -17.37 -41.04
CA GLN A 553 -1.89 -16.66 -41.74
C GLN A 553 -3.20 -16.74 -40.94
N ALA A 554 -3.95 -15.65 -40.90
CA ALA A 554 -5.27 -15.63 -40.26
C ALA A 554 -6.26 -16.60 -40.94
N ALA A 555 -7.08 -17.27 -40.14
CA ALA A 555 -8.17 -18.12 -40.61
C ALA A 555 -9.34 -17.24 -41.06
N ILE A 556 -9.54 -17.11 -42.38
CA ILE A 556 -10.64 -16.33 -42.94
C ILE A 556 -11.87 -17.20 -43.09
N VAL A 557 -12.88 -16.99 -42.24
CA VAL A 557 -14.16 -17.70 -42.26
C VAL A 557 -15.16 -16.93 -43.10
N ARG A 558 -15.46 -17.45 -44.29
CA ARG A 558 -16.48 -16.87 -45.16
C ARG A 558 -17.87 -17.06 -44.58
N GLU A 559 -18.77 -16.12 -44.85
CA GLU A 559 -20.16 -16.19 -44.37
C GLU A 559 -20.93 -17.40 -44.91
N ASP A 560 -20.57 -17.88 -46.11
CA ASP A 560 -21.16 -19.03 -46.81
C ASP A 560 -20.45 -20.36 -46.52
N ALA A 561 -19.46 -20.39 -45.62
CA ALA A 561 -18.71 -21.62 -45.31
C ALA A 561 -19.63 -22.70 -44.73
N GLU A 562 -19.56 -23.94 -45.24
CA GLU A 562 -20.31 -25.08 -44.70
C GLU A 562 -19.85 -25.44 -43.27
N ASP A 563 -20.72 -26.10 -42.49
CA ASP A 563 -20.45 -26.42 -41.07
C ASP A 563 -19.20 -27.29 -40.88
N GLU A 564 -18.98 -28.26 -41.76
CA GLU A 564 -17.83 -29.15 -41.70
C GLU A 564 -16.51 -28.40 -41.98
N ALA A 565 -16.53 -27.47 -42.94
CA ALA A 565 -15.38 -26.61 -43.25
C ALA A 565 -15.08 -25.62 -42.11
N LEU A 566 -16.12 -25.05 -41.49
CA LEU A 566 -15.99 -24.17 -40.32
C LEU A 566 -15.39 -24.93 -39.13
N ALA A 567 -15.94 -26.11 -38.79
CA ALA A 567 -15.46 -26.93 -37.70
C ALA A 567 -14.00 -27.38 -37.91
N SER A 568 -13.66 -27.85 -39.11
CA SER A 568 -12.30 -28.26 -39.45
C SER A 568 -11.29 -27.10 -39.36
N THR A 569 -11.68 -25.90 -39.82
CA THR A 569 -10.83 -24.70 -39.76
C THR A 569 -10.55 -24.30 -38.31
N LEU A 570 -11.58 -24.30 -37.46
CA LEU A 570 -11.42 -23.97 -36.04
C LEU A 570 -10.60 -25.05 -35.32
N ALA A 571 -10.90 -26.34 -35.51
CA ALA A 571 -10.18 -27.44 -34.87
C ALA A 571 -8.67 -27.38 -35.16
N SER A 572 -8.28 -27.23 -36.44
CA SER A 572 -6.87 -27.11 -36.84
C SER A 572 -6.14 -25.97 -36.12
N LEU A 573 -6.81 -24.81 -35.97
CA LEU A 573 -6.26 -23.65 -35.26
C LEU A 573 -6.07 -23.93 -33.75
N TYR A 574 -7.03 -24.59 -33.11
CA TYR A 574 -6.96 -24.95 -31.69
C TYR A 574 -6.08 -26.18 -31.39
N GLU A 575 -5.69 -26.95 -32.41
CA GLU A 575 -4.72 -28.05 -32.29
C GLU A 575 -3.27 -27.59 -32.51
N ASP A 576 -3.05 -26.47 -33.22
CA ASP A 576 -1.71 -25.97 -33.54
C ASP A 576 -0.92 -25.59 -32.27
N PRO A 577 0.20 -26.26 -31.94
CA PRO A 577 1.03 -25.92 -30.77
C PRO A 577 1.73 -24.56 -30.89
N ALA A 578 1.66 -23.90 -32.05
CA ALA A 578 2.14 -22.54 -32.27
C ALA A 578 1.18 -21.45 -31.74
N VAL A 579 -0.01 -21.83 -31.25
CA VAL A 579 -1.06 -20.90 -30.84
C VAL A 579 -1.28 -20.97 -29.33
N ASP A 580 -1.13 -19.83 -28.66
CA ASP A 580 -1.38 -19.68 -27.22
C ASP A 580 -2.76 -19.04 -26.94
N VAL A 581 -3.18 -18.14 -27.84
CA VAL A 581 -4.38 -17.30 -27.69
C VAL A 581 -5.12 -17.19 -29.02
N VAL A 582 -6.46 -17.11 -28.96
CA VAL A 582 -7.31 -16.94 -30.15
C VAL A 582 -8.10 -15.62 -30.07
N VAL A 583 -8.04 -14.83 -31.14
CA VAL A 583 -8.87 -13.63 -31.32
C VAL A 583 -9.82 -13.84 -32.48
N ALA A 584 -11.12 -13.87 -32.21
CA ALA A 584 -12.15 -14.03 -33.22
C ALA A 584 -12.85 -12.71 -33.52
N VAL A 585 -12.92 -12.29 -34.78
CA VAL A 585 -13.64 -11.08 -35.20
C VAL A 585 -14.56 -11.38 -36.36
N HIS A 586 -15.87 -11.33 -36.11
CA HIS A 586 -16.87 -11.65 -37.12
C HIS A 586 -17.87 -10.51 -37.28
N VAL A 587 -17.81 -9.84 -38.42
CA VAL A 587 -18.79 -8.83 -38.83
C VAL A 587 -19.46 -9.34 -40.11
N PRO A 588 -20.73 -9.78 -40.05
CA PRO A 588 -21.44 -10.26 -41.24
C PRO A 588 -21.88 -9.09 -42.13
N THR A 589 -21.80 -9.28 -43.45
CA THR A 589 -22.22 -8.33 -44.48
C THR A 589 -23.64 -8.61 -44.98
N VAL A 590 -24.06 -9.89 -45.02
CA VAL A 590 -25.41 -10.30 -45.46
C VAL A 590 -26.26 -10.92 -44.34
N GLY A 591 -25.73 -11.03 -43.11
CA GLY A 591 -26.51 -11.19 -41.86
C GLY A 591 -26.89 -12.62 -41.45
N HIS A 592 -26.53 -13.67 -42.20
CA HIS A 592 -27.07 -15.02 -41.97
C HIS A 592 -26.19 -15.99 -41.14
N SER A 593 -24.95 -15.64 -40.78
CA SER A 593 -23.96 -16.63 -40.28
C SER A 593 -23.50 -16.47 -38.82
N GLN A 594 -23.78 -15.36 -38.15
CA GLN A 594 -23.09 -15.03 -36.89
C GLN A 594 -23.35 -16.02 -35.74
N VAL A 595 -24.61 -16.37 -35.46
CA VAL A 595 -24.96 -17.30 -34.36
C VAL A 595 -24.35 -18.70 -34.60
N ARG A 596 -24.25 -19.11 -35.86
CA ARG A 596 -23.63 -20.38 -36.25
C ARG A 596 -22.12 -20.37 -35.98
N VAL A 597 -21.45 -19.29 -36.38
CA VAL A 597 -20.01 -19.09 -36.14
C VAL A 597 -19.70 -18.98 -34.65
N SER A 598 -20.52 -18.24 -33.88
CA SER A 598 -20.31 -18.07 -32.44
C SER A 598 -20.43 -19.37 -31.67
N ARG A 599 -21.44 -20.19 -31.98
CA ARG A 599 -21.64 -21.51 -31.35
C ARG A 599 -20.53 -22.50 -31.70
N ALA A 600 -20.11 -22.54 -32.98
CA ALA A 600 -19.00 -23.40 -33.40
C ALA A 600 -17.69 -22.99 -32.72
N LEU A 601 -17.41 -21.69 -32.61
CA LEU A 601 -16.25 -21.18 -31.89
C LEU A 601 -16.29 -21.54 -30.40
N ALA A 602 -17.44 -21.35 -29.74
CA ALA A 602 -17.60 -21.68 -28.32
C ALA A 602 -17.38 -23.17 -28.05
N ALA A 603 -17.92 -24.05 -28.89
CA ALA A 603 -17.78 -25.50 -28.76
C ALA A 603 -16.31 -25.95 -28.87
N VAL A 604 -15.56 -25.43 -29.86
CA VAL A 604 -14.13 -25.78 -30.01
C VAL A 604 -13.28 -25.17 -28.88
N ALA A 605 -13.58 -23.95 -28.45
CA ALA A 605 -12.84 -23.29 -27.37
C ALA A 605 -12.98 -24.04 -26.03
N ALA A 606 -14.19 -24.50 -25.70
CA ALA A 606 -14.48 -25.20 -24.45
C ALA A 606 -13.61 -26.45 -24.23
N GLY A 607 -13.35 -27.23 -25.28
CA GLY A 607 -12.49 -28.42 -25.21
C GLY A 607 -10.98 -28.14 -25.28
N SER A 608 -10.56 -26.89 -25.54
CA SER A 608 -9.16 -26.57 -25.83
C SER A 608 -8.33 -26.07 -24.64
N GLY A 609 -8.99 -25.46 -23.66
CA GLY A 609 -8.32 -24.73 -22.57
C GLY A 609 -7.53 -23.48 -23.01
N ARG A 610 -7.65 -23.02 -24.26
CA ARG A 610 -6.94 -21.84 -24.77
C ARG A 610 -7.73 -20.57 -24.51
N THR A 611 -7.03 -19.52 -24.06
CA THR A 611 -7.63 -18.20 -23.86
C THR A 611 -8.16 -17.66 -25.19
N THR A 612 -9.45 -17.35 -25.22
CA THR A 612 -10.15 -16.90 -26.42
C THR A 612 -10.94 -15.63 -26.13
N VAL A 613 -10.90 -14.66 -27.05
CA VAL A 613 -11.79 -13.49 -27.02
C VAL A 613 -12.49 -13.33 -28.36
N ALA A 614 -13.68 -12.72 -28.34
CA ALA A 614 -14.46 -12.51 -29.55
C ALA A 614 -14.95 -11.06 -29.70
N CYS A 615 -14.95 -10.53 -30.91
CA CYS A 615 -15.65 -9.32 -31.31
C CYS A 615 -16.69 -9.69 -32.37
N MET A 616 -17.96 -9.73 -31.97
CA MET A 616 -19.08 -10.12 -32.83
C MET A 616 -20.18 -9.07 -32.75
N LEU A 617 -20.77 -8.72 -33.90
CA LEU A 617 -21.71 -7.60 -33.99
C LEU A 617 -22.89 -7.78 -33.01
N GLY A 618 -23.06 -6.82 -32.10
CA GLY A 618 -24.16 -6.82 -31.13
C GLY A 618 -23.99 -7.71 -29.90
N LEU A 619 -22.87 -8.44 -29.78
CA LEU A 619 -22.53 -9.18 -28.56
C LEU A 619 -21.59 -8.36 -27.67
N HIS A 620 -21.79 -8.44 -26.36
CA HIS A 620 -20.93 -7.79 -25.37
C HIS A 620 -21.05 -8.49 -24.01
N GLY A 621 -19.92 -8.80 -23.38
CA GLY A 621 -19.87 -9.50 -22.11
C GLY A 621 -20.04 -11.01 -22.23
N ALA A 622 -20.60 -11.62 -21.18
CA ALA A 622 -20.93 -13.04 -21.16
C ALA A 622 -22.26 -13.29 -21.88
N THR A 623 -22.23 -13.91 -23.06
CA THR A 623 -23.43 -14.19 -23.87
C THR A 623 -23.65 -15.68 -24.08
N ASP A 624 -24.91 -16.10 -24.21
CA ASP A 624 -25.24 -17.51 -24.46
C ASP A 624 -24.77 -17.97 -25.85
N ASP A 625 -24.72 -17.07 -26.84
CA ASP A 625 -24.20 -17.33 -28.19
C ASP A 625 -22.74 -17.76 -28.23
N LEU A 626 -21.97 -17.38 -27.21
CA LEU A 626 -20.54 -17.66 -27.04
C LEU A 626 -20.27 -18.56 -25.82
N THR A 627 -21.31 -19.26 -25.36
CA THR A 627 -21.21 -20.23 -24.28
C THR A 627 -21.37 -21.65 -24.82
N ALA A 628 -20.50 -22.57 -24.39
CA ALA A 628 -20.66 -24.01 -24.58
C ALA A 628 -20.31 -24.78 -23.29
N GLU A 629 -20.57 -26.08 -23.24
CA GLU A 629 -20.09 -26.96 -22.17
C GLU A 629 -18.85 -27.70 -22.65
N ASP A 630 -17.86 -27.90 -21.76
CA ASP A 630 -16.73 -28.79 -22.01
C ASP A 630 -17.11 -30.27 -21.80
N ASP A 631 -16.15 -31.18 -22.02
CA ASP A 631 -16.37 -32.63 -21.88
C ASP A 631 -16.75 -33.05 -20.44
N ASP A 632 -16.43 -32.23 -19.44
CA ASP A 632 -16.77 -32.44 -18.03
C ASP A 632 -18.13 -31.78 -17.66
N GLY A 633 -18.83 -31.18 -18.62
CA GLY A 633 -20.11 -30.48 -18.43
C GLY A 633 -19.96 -29.11 -17.77
N ARG A 634 -18.75 -28.53 -17.73
CA ARG A 634 -18.53 -27.17 -17.21
C ARG A 634 -18.87 -26.16 -18.27
N ARG A 635 -19.62 -25.13 -17.86
CA ARG A 635 -19.98 -24.01 -18.71
C ARG A 635 -18.75 -23.15 -19.00
N TRP A 636 -18.41 -23.00 -20.27
CA TRP A 636 -17.34 -22.15 -20.79
C TRP A 636 -17.92 -20.99 -21.60
N THR A 637 -17.54 -19.75 -21.29
CA THR A 637 -18.02 -18.56 -22.01
C THR A 637 -16.86 -17.77 -22.60
N ILE A 638 -16.86 -17.57 -23.92
CA ILE A 638 -15.92 -16.65 -24.57
C ILE A 638 -16.40 -15.21 -24.33
N PRO A 639 -15.55 -14.33 -23.76
CA PRO A 639 -15.88 -12.93 -23.56
C PRO A 639 -16.08 -12.18 -24.89
N ALA A 640 -17.21 -11.48 -25.00
CA ALA A 640 -17.56 -10.68 -26.17
C ALA A 640 -17.21 -9.19 -25.99
N TYR A 641 -16.48 -8.64 -26.93
CA TYR A 641 -16.05 -7.24 -26.98
C TYR A 641 -16.75 -6.49 -28.11
N THR A 642 -16.95 -5.18 -27.92
CA THR A 642 -17.54 -4.31 -28.94
C THR A 642 -16.56 -3.89 -30.02
N THR A 643 -15.25 -3.91 -29.73
CA THR A 643 -14.18 -3.57 -30.66
C THR A 643 -13.04 -4.59 -30.58
N PRO A 644 -12.34 -4.86 -31.69
CA PRO A 644 -11.13 -5.68 -31.67
C PRO A 644 -10.01 -5.10 -30.78
N GLU A 645 -9.89 -3.78 -30.73
CA GLU A 645 -8.87 -3.07 -29.96
C GLU A 645 -9.04 -3.29 -28.46
N ASP A 646 -10.28 -3.24 -27.95
CA ASP A 646 -10.58 -3.52 -26.54
C ASP A 646 -10.27 -4.98 -26.18
N ALA A 647 -10.64 -5.91 -27.06
CA ALA A 647 -10.39 -7.34 -26.88
C ALA A 647 -8.89 -7.64 -26.79
N VAL A 648 -8.11 -7.06 -27.70
CA VAL A 648 -6.67 -7.24 -27.77
C VAL A 648 -5.95 -6.51 -26.64
N LEU A 649 -6.42 -5.33 -26.24
CA LEU A 649 -5.91 -4.62 -25.07
C LEU A 649 -6.10 -5.46 -23.80
N ALA A 650 -7.30 -6.02 -23.60
CA ALA A 650 -7.60 -6.87 -22.46
C ALA A 650 -6.70 -8.12 -22.42
N LEU A 651 -6.52 -8.78 -23.57
CA LEU A 651 -5.61 -9.91 -23.73
C LEU A 651 -4.15 -9.55 -23.43
N GLY A 652 -3.66 -8.43 -23.95
CA GLY A 652 -2.29 -7.97 -23.70
C GLY A 652 -2.04 -7.73 -22.22
N GLN A 653 -3.03 -7.23 -21.48
CA GLN A 653 -2.92 -7.09 -20.03
C GLN A 653 -2.95 -8.44 -19.29
N ALA A 654 -3.81 -9.36 -19.74
CA ALA A 654 -3.87 -10.72 -19.17
C ALA A 654 -2.57 -11.51 -19.42
N GLU A 655 -1.94 -11.40 -20.59
CA GLU A 655 -0.64 -12.03 -20.89
C GLU A 655 0.47 -11.45 -20.01
N ARG A 656 0.56 -10.11 -19.88
CA ARG A 656 1.56 -9.48 -19.01
C ARG A 656 1.40 -9.89 -17.55
N TYR A 657 0.16 -10.00 -17.07
CA TYR A 657 -0.11 -10.49 -15.72
C TYR A 657 0.27 -11.98 -15.58
N SER A 658 -0.05 -12.81 -16.57
CA SER A 658 0.36 -14.23 -16.59
C SER A 658 1.88 -14.38 -16.54
N ALA A 659 2.59 -13.64 -17.40
CA ALA A 659 4.04 -13.58 -17.43
C ALA A 659 4.61 -13.10 -16.09
N TRP A 660 4.06 -12.01 -15.55
CA TRP A 660 4.44 -11.52 -14.22
C TRP A 660 4.25 -12.62 -13.18
N ARG A 661 3.05 -13.22 -13.07
CA ARG A 661 2.71 -14.23 -12.06
C ARG A 661 3.61 -15.47 -12.11
N SER A 662 4.05 -15.86 -13.30
CA SER A 662 4.95 -17.00 -13.51
C SER A 662 6.44 -16.69 -13.32
N ALA A 663 6.83 -15.41 -13.33
CA ALA A 663 8.22 -15.00 -13.24
C ALA A 663 8.80 -15.18 -11.83
N ASP A 664 10.10 -15.51 -11.77
CA ASP A 664 10.86 -15.49 -10.53
C ASP A 664 10.90 -14.07 -9.97
N ARG A 665 10.64 -13.95 -8.67
CA ARG A 665 10.65 -12.67 -7.94
C ARG A 665 11.99 -12.38 -7.29
N GLY A 666 12.91 -13.33 -7.36
CA GLY A 666 14.22 -13.19 -6.76
C GLY A 666 14.15 -13.07 -5.24
N THR A 667 15.20 -12.49 -4.67
CA THR A 667 15.38 -12.37 -3.22
C THR A 667 15.60 -10.93 -2.79
N ALA A 668 15.09 -10.56 -1.62
CA ALA A 668 15.28 -9.23 -1.07
C ALA A 668 16.78 -8.91 -0.95
N VAL A 669 17.19 -7.74 -1.46
CA VAL A 669 18.61 -7.37 -1.44
C VAL A 669 19.10 -7.19 0.00
N GLN A 670 20.22 -7.83 0.30
CA GLN A 670 20.92 -7.72 1.58
C GLN A 670 22.44 -7.68 1.32
N PRO A 671 22.97 -6.57 0.77
CA PRO A 671 24.39 -6.48 0.43
C PRO A 671 25.27 -6.63 1.66
N ALA A 672 26.35 -7.40 1.54
CA ALA A 672 27.31 -7.56 2.62
C ALA A 672 28.05 -6.24 2.92
N GLY A 673 28.36 -6.01 4.20
CA GLY A 673 29.14 -4.87 4.65
C GLY A 673 28.36 -3.56 4.83
N VAL A 674 27.03 -3.59 4.75
CA VAL A 674 26.18 -2.43 5.08
C VAL A 674 26.02 -2.34 6.61
N ASP A 675 26.55 -1.29 7.23
CA ASP A 675 26.38 -0.95 8.64
C ASP A 675 25.35 0.18 8.81
N THR A 676 24.07 -0.20 8.78
CA THR A 676 22.95 0.75 8.97
C THR A 676 22.93 1.33 10.39
N ARG A 677 23.57 0.67 11.36
CA ARG A 677 23.69 1.18 12.74
C ARG A 677 24.65 2.35 12.81
N ALA A 678 25.79 2.26 12.15
CA ALA A 678 26.72 3.39 12.02
C ALA A 678 26.05 4.57 11.30
N ALA A 679 25.35 4.30 10.19
CA ALA A 679 24.64 5.32 9.43
C ALA A 679 23.58 6.06 10.29
N ARG A 680 22.76 5.33 11.05
CA ARG A 680 21.76 5.94 11.97
C ARG A 680 22.41 6.82 13.04
N ARG A 681 23.56 6.44 13.60
CA ARG A 681 24.28 7.27 14.59
C ARG A 681 24.77 8.57 13.97
N LEU A 682 25.32 8.51 12.75
CA LEU A 682 25.77 9.70 12.02
C LEU A 682 24.59 10.64 11.75
N VAL A 683 23.50 10.12 11.22
CA VAL A 683 22.27 10.88 10.94
C VAL A 683 21.72 11.53 12.23
N ALA A 684 21.58 10.75 13.31
CA ALA A 684 21.07 11.26 14.58
C ALA A 684 21.96 12.37 15.16
N ALA A 685 23.29 12.23 15.06
CA ALA A 685 24.22 13.26 15.49
C ALA A 685 24.09 14.55 14.65
N ARG A 686 23.83 14.44 13.34
CA ARG A 686 23.66 15.60 12.45
C ARG A 686 22.31 16.29 12.58
N LEU A 687 21.28 15.55 12.98
CA LEU A 687 19.96 16.11 13.24
C LEU A 687 19.76 16.58 14.68
N ALA A 688 20.75 16.39 15.56
CA ALA A 688 20.67 16.86 16.94
C ALA A 688 20.50 18.39 16.98
N GLY A 689 19.35 18.85 17.48
CA GLY A 689 19.01 20.27 17.59
C GLY A 689 18.42 20.90 16.32
N VAL A 690 18.16 20.12 15.27
CA VAL A 690 17.48 20.58 14.04
C VAL A 690 15.97 20.64 14.30
N THR A 691 15.32 21.72 13.86
CA THR A 691 13.87 21.89 14.02
C THR A 691 13.13 20.93 13.07
N PRO A 692 12.01 20.30 13.52
CA PRO A 692 11.17 19.51 12.63
C PRO A 692 10.73 20.30 11.39
N GLY A 693 10.96 19.73 10.21
CA GLY A 693 10.66 20.33 8.91
C GLY A 693 11.85 21.02 8.21
N ASP A 694 12.94 21.31 8.93
CA ASP A 694 14.16 21.84 8.32
C ASP A 694 14.95 20.73 7.61
N VAL A 695 15.70 21.12 6.57
CA VAL A 695 16.57 20.23 5.79
C VAL A 695 18.02 20.66 5.96
N VAL A 696 18.92 19.68 6.13
CA VAL A 696 20.36 19.88 6.30
C VAL A 696 21.10 19.25 5.12
N ASP A 697 21.85 20.07 4.37
CA ASP A 697 22.79 19.58 3.35
C ASP A 697 24.04 19.00 4.02
N LEU A 698 24.42 17.77 3.64
CA LEU A 698 25.69 17.18 4.07
C LEU A 698 26.84 17.71 3.20
N SER A 699 27.97 17.99 3.84
CA SER A 699 29.22 18.27 3.12
C SER A 699 29.68 17.05 2.31
N PRO A 700 30.58 17.21 1.32
CA PRO A 700 31.11 16.08 0.56
C PRO A 700 31.76 14.99 1.43
N ALA A 701 32.48 15.40 2.48
CA ALA A 701 33.12 14.48 3.42
C ALA A 701 32.09 13.68 4.25
N GLU A 702 31.06 14.36 4.77
CA GLU A 702 29.98 13.72 5.52
C GLU A 702 29.13 12.79 4.63
N THR A 703 28.89 13.18 3.38
CA THR A 703 28.19 12.35 2.39
C THR A 703 29.00 11.07 2.10
N ALA A 704 30.31 11.20 1.92
CA ALA A 704 31.20 10.06 1.71
C ALA A 704 31.25 9.14 2.95
N GLU A 705 31.27 9.69 4.16
CA GLU A 705 31.22 8.93 5.41
C GLU A 705 29.90 8.13 5.55
N LEU A 706 28.77 8.76 5.20
CA LEU A 706 27.47 8.09 5.18
C LEU A 706 27.43 6.95 4.14
N LEU A 707 27.93 7.19 2.92
CA LEU A 707 27.98 6.17 1.86
C LEU A 707 28.96 5.03 2.19
N ALA A 708 30.05 5.32 2.89
CA ALA A 708 30.99 4.31 3.37
C ALA A 708 30.33 3.33 4.35
N CYS A 709 29.33 3.77 5.13
CA CYS A 709 28.52 2.87 5.95
C CYS A 709 27.72 1.86 5.12
N ALA A 710 27.41 2.16 3.86
CA ALA A 710 26.79 1.22 2.92
C ALA A 710 27.80 0.44 2.08
N GLY A 711 29.10 0.65 2.29
CA GLY A 711 30.18 0.06 1.47
C GLY A 711 30.34 0.73 0.10
N VAL A 712 29.80 1.94 -0.10
CA VAL A 712 29.92 2.69 -1.35
C VAL A 712 31.04 3.74 -1.21
N ALA A 713 32.10 3.58 -1.99
CA ALA A 713 33.22 4.52 -2.02
C ALA A 713 32.96 5.62 -3.07
N VAL A 714 33.04 6.88 -2.63
CA VAL A 714 33.07 8.04 -3.53
C VAL A 714 34.52 8.38 -3.85
N LEU A 715 34.85 8.54 -5.12
CA LEU A 715 36.20 8.88 -5.54
C LEU A 715 36.59 10.27 -5.01
N GLU A 716 37.73 10.37 -4.34
CA GLU A 716 38.18 11.61 -3.70
C GLU A 716 38.36 12.74 -4.73
N SER A 717 37.72 13.88 -4.48
CA SER A 717 37.97 15.14 -5.18
C SER A 717 38.70 16.11 -4.24
N VAL A 718 39.84 16.63 -4.70
CA VAL A 718 40.69 17.53 -3.93
C VAL A 718 40.40 18.97 -4.36
N PRO A 719 39.83 19.81 -3.48
CA PRO A 719 39.63 21.22 -3.80
C PRO A 719 40.97 21.94 -3.89
N VAL A 720 41.18 22.73 -4.95
CA VAL A 720 42.42 23.46 -5.20
C VAL A 720 42.12 24.86 -5.74
N ALA A 721 42.98 25.82 -5.43
CA ALA A 721 42.89 27.21 -5.87
C ALA A 721 44.04 27.61 -6.80
N THR A 722 45.16 26.89 -6.78
CA THR A 722 46.36 27.24 -7.53
C THR A 722 46.88 26.07 -8.38
N PRO A 723 47.69 26.34 -9.43
CA PRO A 723 48.35 25.28 -10.20
C PRO A 723 49.26 24.39 -9.35
N ASP A 724 49.93 24.95 -8.34
CA ASP A 724 50.81 24.18 -7.45
C ASP A 724 50.01 23.19 -6.58
N GLU A 725 48.91 23.66 -5.98
CA GLU A 725 47.99 22.79 -5.23
C GLU A 725 47.40 21.69 -6.11
N ALA A 726 47.06 22.00 -7.37
CA ALA A 726 46.56 21.03 -8.33
C ALA A 726 47.57 19.91 -8.63
N VAL A 727 48.84 20.27 -8.81
CA VAL A 727 49.93 19.30 -9.05
C VAL A 727 50.21 18.47 -7.79
N GLU A 728 50.25 19.07 -6.61
CA GLU A 728 50.38 18.33 -5.33
C GLU A 728 49.22 17.35 -5.13
N ALA A 729 47.99 17.78 -5.43
CA ALA A 729 46.81 16.92 -5.40
C ALA A 729 46.95 15.74 -6.38
N ALA A 730 47.38 16.00 -7.62
CA ALA A 730 47.56 14.98 -8.65
C ALA A 730 48.63 13.94 -8.27
N HIS A 731 49.75 14.36 -7.67
CA HIS A 731 50.76 13.43 -7.14
C HIS A 731 50.24 12.56 -6.01
N ARG A 732 49.37 13.11 -5.16
CA ARG A 732 48.77 12.39 -4.03
C ARG A 732 47.74 11.36 -4.48
N ILE A 733 46.85 11.74 -5.42
CA ILE A 733 45.73 10.89 -5.85
C ILE A 733 46.08 9.98 -7.04
N GLY A 734 47.16 10.29 -7.77
CA GLY A 734 47.67 9.52 -8.91
C GLY A 734 47.13 9.97 -10.27
N TRP A 735 48.00 9.90 -11.28
CA TRP A 735 47.72 10.22 -12.69
C TRP A 735 47.09 9.03 -13.45
N PRO A 736 46.30 9.26 -14.53
CA PRO A 736 45.85 10.57 -15.01
C PRO A 736 44.73 11.17 -14.15
N VAL A 737 44.58 12.49 -14.21
CA VAL A 737 43.59 13.25 -13.42
C VAL A 737 42.61 14.02 -14.31
N ALA A 738 41.46 14.36 -13.74
CA ALA A 738 40.51 15.31 -14.26
C ALA A 738 40.57 16.60 -13.43
N LEU A 739 40.58 17.74 -14.12
CA LEU A 739 40.42 19.05 -13.52
C LEU A 739 38.99 19.55 -13.79
N LYS A 740 38.27 19.92 -12.74
CA LYS A 740 36.89 20.40 -12.83
C LYS A 740 36.76 21.76 -12.15
N THR A 741 35.99 22.66 -12.74
CA THR A 741 35.60 23.90 -12.05
C THR A 741 34.41 23.70 -11.14
N THR A 742 34.45 24.34 -9.98
CA THR A 742 33.30 24.40 -9.06
C THR A 742 32.39 25.59 -9.36
N VAL A 743 32.76 26.50 -10.27
CA VAL A 743 31.99 27.70 -10.62
C VAL A 743 30.64 27.32 -11.23
N PRO A 744 29.50 27.75 -10.66
CA PRO A 744 28.18 27.29 -11.09
C PRO A 744 27.88 27.45 -12.59
N ALA A 745 28.37 28.51 -13.23
CA ALA A 745 28.15 28.79 -14.65
C ALA A 745 28.86 27.80 -15.60
N LEU A 746 29.95 27.18 -15.15
CA LEU A 746 30.80 26.29 -15.95
C LEU A 746 30.80 24.85 -15.40
N ARG A 747 30.19 24.62 -14.25
CA ARG A 747 30.09 23.32 -13.58
C ARG A 747 29.35 22.33 -14.50
N HIS A 748 29.91 21.12 -14.65
CA HIS A 748 29.38 20.07 -15.54
C HIS A 748 29.32 20.43 -17.04
N ARG A 749 29.92 21.55 -17.47
CA ARG A 749 29.92 22.01 -18.87
C ARG A 749 31.27 21.79 -19.54
N ALA A 750 31.53 20.53 -19.90
CA ALA A 750 32.74 20.17 -20.66
C ALA A 750 32.81 20.88 -22.02
N ASP A 751 31.66 21.13 -22.64
CA ASP A 751 31.51 21.89 -23.89
C ASP A 751 31.99 23.36 -23.78
N LEU A 752 31.93 23.93 -22.58
CA LEU A 752 32.43 25.29 -22.28
C LEU A 752 33.84 25.28 -21.67
N GLY A 753 34.51 24.13 -21.63
CA GLY A 753 35.85 23.99 -21.07
C GLY A 753 35.92 24.02 -19.54
N GLY A 754 34.79 23.89 -18.83
CA GLY A 754 34.76 23.81 -17.37
C GLY A 754 35.26 22.47 -16.80
N VAL A 755 35.54 21.50 -17.67
CA VAL A 755 36.08 20.19 -17.31
C VAL A 755 37.20 19.84 -18.29
N ARG A 756 38.36 19.43 -17.75
CA ARG A 756 39.49 18.86 -18.47
C ARG A 756 39.70 17.43 -18.00
N LEU A 757 39.76 16.50 -18.93
CA LEU A 757 39.82 15.06 -18.67
C LEU A 757 41.11 14.51 -19.24
N ASP A 758 41.59 13.40 -18.67
CA ASP A 758 42.74 12.65 -19.16
C ASP A 758 44.05 13.46 -19.17
N VAL A 759 44.28 14.25 -18.11
CA VAL A 759 45.52 15.01 -17.93
C VAL A 759 46.59 14.08 -17.37
N HIS A 760 47.75 13.98 -18.03
CA HIS A 760 48.78 12.96 -17.70
C HIS A 760 50.02 13.50 -16.99
N ASP A 761 50.28 14.81 -17.08
CA ASP A 761 51.49 15.40 -16.51
C ASP A 761 51.28 16.81 -15.91
N GLU A 762 52.29 17.27 -15.18
CA GLU A 762 52.26 18.54 -14.47
C GLU A 762 52.15 19.75 -15.40
N ALA A 763 52.78 19.69 -16.59
CA ALA A 763 52.82 20.83 -17.50
C ALA A 763 51.43 21.05 -18.13
N GLU A 764 50.78 19.97 -18.53
CA GLU A 764 49.40 19.97 -19.02
C GLU A 764 48.44 20.46 -17.93
N LEU A 765 48.52 19.92 -16.71
CA LEU A 765 47.64 20.31 -15.62
C LEU A 765 47.75 21.80 -15.26
N ARG A 766 48.98 22.33 -15.22
CA ARG A 766 49.20 23.76 -14.93
C ARG A 766 48.57 24.65 -16.00
N ALA A 767 48.76 24.31 -17.27
CA ALA A 767 48.16 25.04 -18.38
C ALA A 767 46.62 24.98 -18.33
N ASP A 768 46.06 23.83 -18.00
CA ASP A 768 44.60 23.65 -17.85
C ASP A 768 44.04 24.44 -16.67
N VAL A 769 44.72 24.47 -15.53
CA VAL A 769 44.32 25.29 -14.37
C VAL A 769 44.25 26.76 -14.76
N GLU A 770 45.28 27.29 -15.41
CA GLU A 770 45.30 28.69 -15.84
C GLU A 770 44.16 29.01 -16.81
N GLN A 771 43.89 28.14 -17.78
CA GLN A 771 42.80 28.31 -18.74
C GLN A 771 41.43 28.28 -18.06
N VAL A 772 41.18 27.30 -17.18
CA VAL A 772 39.88 27.16 -16.51
C VAL A 772 39.64 28.32 -15.54
N LEU A 773 40.67 28.76 -14.81
CA LEU A 773 40.58 29.95 -13.95
C LEU A 773 40.30 31.21 -14.79
N ALA A 774 40.94 31.37 -15.95
CA ALA A 774 40.67 32.49 -16.85
C ALA A 774 39.23 32.47 -17.38
N LEU A 775 38.69 31.30 -17.73
CA LEU A 775 37.29 31.13 -18.14
C LEU A 775 36.31 31.45 -16.99
N ALA A 776 36.68 31.10 -15.76
CA ALA A 776 35.92 31.38 -14.56
C ALA A 776 35.94 32.86 -14.12
N GLN A 777 36.86 33.68 -14.65
CA GLN A 777 36.97 35.09 -14.28
C GLN A 777 35.66 35.84 -14.59
N GLY A 778 35.17 36.59 -13.60
CA GLY A 778 33.93 37.36 -13.72
C GLY A 778 32.66 36.59 -13.37
N HIS A 779 32.75 35.28 -13.07
CA HIS A 779 31.64 34.50 -12.53
C HIS A 779 31.71 34.40 -11.00
N PRO A 780 30.58 34.48 -10.29
CA PRO A 780 30.57 34.37 -8.84
C PRO A 780 30.97 32.97 -8.38
N LEU A 781 31.88 32.92 -7.41
CA LEU A 781 32.24 31.72 -6.66
C LEU A 781 31.32 31.54 -5.45
N GLU A 782 31.04 30.29 -5.09
CA GLU A 782 30.34 30.00 -3.84
C GLU A 782 31.27 30.30 -2.65
N PRO A 783 30.80 31.04 -1.62
CA PRO A 783 31.61 31.34 -0.44
C PRO A 783 32.15 30.07 0.22
N GLY A 784 33.46 30.04 0.51
CA GLY A 784 34.10 28.91 1.18
C GLY A 784 34.41 27.70 0.29
N ARG A 785 34.18 27.79 -1.03
CA ARG A 785 34.49 26.73 -2.00
C ARG A 785 35.67 27.11 -2.88
N ALA A 786 36.66 26.22 -3.02
CA ALA A 786 37.77 26.41 -3.95
C ALA A 786 37.26 26.46 -5.40
N PRO A 787 37.87 27.25 -6.30
CA PRO A 787 37.39 27.45 -7.67
C PRO A 787 37.53 26.21 -8.56
N LEU A 788 38.40 25.29 -8.18
CA LEU A 788 38.73 24.08 -8.92
C LEU A 788 38.76 22.87 -7.99
N GLU A 789 38.65 21.69 -8.58
CA GLU A 789 38.89 20.42 -7.93
C GLU A 789 39.65 19.48 -8.87
N VAL A 790 40.58 18.71 -8.31
CA VAL A 790 41.35 17.67 -9.01
C VAL A 790 40.90 16.32 -8.51
N GLN A 791 40.56 15.42 -9.42
CA GLN A 791 40.09 14.06 -9.11
C GLN A 791 40.78 13.07 -10.03
N ARG A 792 41.12 11.87 -9.54
CA ARG A 792 41.69 10.81 -10.39
C ARG A 792 40.71 10.43 -11.51
N MET A 793 41.22 10.11 -12.70
CA MET A 793 40.38 9.57 -13.78
C MET A 793 39.81 8.21 -13.40
N ALA A 794 38.49 8.06 -13.50
CA ALA A 794 37.85 6.75 -13.47
C ALA A 794 38.08 6.02 -14.80
N PRO A 795 38.01 4.67 -14.80
CA PRO A 795 38.02 3.90 -16.04
C PRO A 795 36.93 4.36 -17.01
N LEU A 796 37.23 4.32 -18.31
CA LEU A 796 36.26 4.71 -19.34
C LEU A 796 35.02 3.82 -19.29
N GLY A 797 33.86 4.44 -19.43
CA GLY A 797 32.58 3.76 -19.23
C GLY A 797 31.37 4.63 -19.51
N ALA A 798 30.18 4.08 -19.28
CA ALA A 798 28.94 4.82 -19.36
C ALA A 798 28.68 5.57 -18.04
N ALA A 799 28.46 6.88 -18.12
CA ALA A 799 28.03 7.68 -16.99
C ALA A 799 26.53 7.45 -16.73
N CYS A 800 26.20 7.11 -15.49
CA CYS A 800 24.84 6.88 -15.01
C CYS A 800 24.52 7.80 -13.83
N VAL A 801 23.24 7.95 -13.52
CA VAL A 801 22.74 8.70 -12.37
C VAL A 801 21.85 7.77 -11.56
N VAL A 802 22.12 7.68 -10.25
CA VAL A 802 21.30 6.95 -9.28
C VAL A 802 20.84 7.94 -8.23
N ARG A 803 19.54 8.02 -7.96
CA ARG A 803 18.98 8.94 -6.96
C ARG A 803 18.04 8.20 -6.03
N SER A 804 17.92 8.72 -4.81
CA SER A 804 16.87 8.40 -3.85
C SER A 804 16.25 9.70 -3.35
N VAL A 805 14.93 9.78 -3.26
CA VAL A 805 14.20 10.91 -2.67
C VAL A 805 13.15 10.37 -1.72
N GLU A 806 13.08 10.92 -0.50
CA GLU A 806 12.04 10.58 0.47
C GLU A 806 10.73 11.30 0.12
N ASP A 807 9.77 10.53 -0.37
CA ASP A 807 8.41 10.96 -0.68
C ASP A 807 7.48 10.80 0.53
N PRO A 808 6.65 11.80 0.87
CA PRO A 808 5.74 11.71 2.02
C PRO A 808 4.71 10.57 1.98
N LEU A 809 4.47 9.98 0.80
CA LEU A 809 3.48 8.95 0.56
C LEU A 809 4.14 7.59 0.25
N PHE A 810 5.16 7.54 -0.61
CA PHE A 810 5.83 6.27 -0.97
C PHE A 810 7.01 5.88 -0.06
N GLY A 811 7.51 6.80 0.77
CA GLY A 811 8.82 6.65 1.41
C GLY A 811 9.94 6.86 0.37
N PRO A 812 11.04 6.10 0.44
CA PRO A 812 12.15 6.31 -0.49
C PRO A 812 11.76 5.89 -1.91
N VAL A 813 12.00 6.78 -2.87
CA VAL A 813 11.84 6.51 -4.29
C VAL A 813 13.21 6.54 -4.95
N LEU A 814 13.68 5.37 -5.40
CA LEU A 814 14.89 5.25 -6.19
C LEU A 814 14.60 5.60 -7.64
N SER A 815 15.56 6.22 -8.31
CA SER A 815 15.54 6.38 -9.75
C SER A 815 16.90 6.15 -10.39
N PHE A 816 16.85 5.65 -11.62
CA PHE A 816 18.03 5.32 -12.42
C PHE A 816 17.87 5.81 -13.86
N GLY A 817 18.94 6.35 -14.42
CA GLY A 817 19.05 6.70 -15.84
C GLY A 817 20.51 6.88 -16.27
N LEU A 818 20.74 6.89 -17.58
CA LEU A 818 22.06 7.24 -18.13
C LEU A 818 22.23 8.77 -18.09
N SER A 819 23.42 9.25 -17.71
CA SER A 819 23.73 10.68 -17.65
C SER A 819 23.79 11.32 -19.04
N GLY A 820 23.28 12.55 -19.15
CA GLY A 820 23.46 13.43 -20.31
C GLY A 820 22.17 14.11 -20.76
N ASP A 821 22.32 15.26 -21.43
CA ASP A 821 21.22 16.17 -21.79
C ASP A 821 20.07 15.48 -22.55
N ALA A 822 20.38 14.54 -23.44
CA ALA A 822 19.36 13.82 -24.21
C ALA A 822 18.51 12.91 -23.31
N SER A 823 19.12 12.23 -22.33
CA SER A 823 18.40 11.41 -21.34
C SER A 823 17.51 12.27 -20.46
N ASP A 824 18.01 13.43 -20.04
CA ASP A 824 17.28 14.38 -19.19
C ASP A 824 16.08 14.99 -19.94
N LEU A 825 16.27 15.42 -21.19
CA LEU A 825 15.21 16.00 -22.02
C LEU A 825 14.11 14.99 -22.38
N LEU A 826 14.46 13.73 -22.60
CA LEU A 826 13.50 12.66 -22.95
C LEU A 826 12.84 12.03 -21.72
N GLY A 827 13.33 12.35 -20.52
CA GLY A 827 12.87 11.72 -19.28
C GLY A 827 13.06 10.22 -19.29
N ASP A 828 14.24 9.75 -19.75
CA ASP A 828 14.60 8.33 -19.77
C ASP A 828 15.08 7.86 -18.39
N ILE A 829 14.13 7.89 -17.46
CA ILE A 829 14.33 7.59 -16.04
C ILE A 829 13.37 6.47 -15.65
N SER A 830 13.93 5.48 -14.98
CA SER A 830 13.25 4.36 -14.35
C SER A 830 13.13 4.60 -12.83
N TYR A 831 12.13 4.02 -12.18
CA TYR A 831 11.84 4.25 -10.76
C TYR A 831 11.66 2.92 -10.02
N ALA A 832 11.92 2.89 -8.71
CA ALA A 832 11.58 1.75 -7.87
C ALA A 832 11.39 2.22 -6.42
N VAL A 833 10.62 1.45 -5.62
CA VAL A 833 10.36 1.78 -4.22
C VAL A 833 10.81 0.62 -3.32
N PRO A 834 11.80 0.82 -2.44
CA PRO A 834 12.26 -0.20 -1.49
C PRO A 834 11.16 -0.73 -0.54
N PRO A 835 11.32 -1.97 -0.03
CA PRO A 835 12.46 -2.86 -0.21
C PRO A 835 12.48 -3.54 -1.60
N LEU A 836 13.66 -3.61 -2.22
CA LEU A 836 13.86 -4.21 -3.55
C LEU A 836 14.37 -5.65 -3.46
N THR A 837 14.10 -6.42 -4.51
CA THR A 837 14.77 -7.69 -4.80
C THR A 837 15.91 -7.51 -5.80
N ASP A 838 16.78 -8.50 -5.92
CA ASP A 838 17.77 -8.60 -7.01
C ASP A 838 17.12 -8.46 -8.39
N VAL A 839 15.95 -9.09 -8.61
CA VAL A 839 15.16 -8.94 -9.84
C VAL A 839 14.64 -7.50 -10.00
N ASP A 840 14.11 -6.87 -8.95
CA ASP A 840 13.62 -5.48 -9.05
C ASP A 840 14.77 -4.50 -9.40
N VAL A 841 15.98 -4.72 -8.88
CA VAL A 841 17.19 -3.94 -9.21
C VAL A 841 17.60 -4.15 -10.67
N ALA A 842 17.63 -5.42 -11.12
CA ALA A 842 17.91 -5.79 -12.49
C ALA A 842 16.90 -5.18 -13.49
N GLU A 843 15.61 -5.19 -13.15
CA GLU A 843 14.55 -4.58 -13.95
C GLU A 843 14.67 -3.05 -13.98
N LEU A 844 15.00 -2.41 -12.85
CA LEU A 844 15.22 -0.96 -12.80
C LEU A 844 16.28 -0.53 -13.83
N VAL A 845 17.41 -1.22 -13.89
CA VAL A 845 18.47 -0.92 -14.87
C VAL A 845 17.99 -1.15 -16.31
N ARG A 846 17.30 -2.26 -16.57
CA ARG A 846 16.83 -2.64 -17.92
C ARG A 846 15.67 -1.79 -18.42
N ALA A 847 14.89 -1.17 -17.53
CA ALA A 847 13.72 -0.38 -17.88
C ALA A 847 14.07 0.96 -18.55
N ALA A 848 15.29 1.48 -18.36
CA ALA A 848 15.76 2.65 -19.10
C ALA A 848 15.87 2.33 -20.60
N ARG A 849 15.33 3.19 -21.47
CA ARG A 849 15.33 2.96 -22.92
C ARG A 849 16.74 2.95 -23.50
N ALA A 850 17.65 3.70 -22.89
CA ALA A 850 19.07 3.71 -23.25
C ALA A 850 19.90 2.59 -22.60
N ALA A 851 19.30 1.72 -21.77
CA ALA A 851 19.97 0.58 -21.14
C ALA A 851 20.70 -0.37 -22.12
N PRO A 852 20.27 -0.59 -23.39
CA PRO A 852 21.04 -1.40 -24.34
C PRO A 852 22.50 -0.97 -24.50
N ARG A 853 22.85 0.31 -24.22
CA ARG A 853 24.25 0.78 -24.23
C ARG A 853 25.11 0.11 -23.15
N LEU A 854 24.53 -0.32 -22.05
CA LEU A 854 25.23 -1.02 -20.96
C LEU A 854 25.53 -2.47 -21.32
N PHE A 855 24.66 -3.09 -22.13
CA PHE A 855 24.75 -4.51 -22.51
C PHE A 855 25.47 -4.75 -23.85
N GLY A 856 26.02 -3.70 -24.45
CA GLY A 856 26.67 -3.70 -25.77
C GLY A 856 25.72 -3.24 -26.88
N TYR A 857 26.05 -2.12 -27.54
CA TYR A 857 25.25 -1.56 -28.63
C TYR A 857 26.15 -0.96 -29.71
N ARG A 858 25.92 -1.35 -30.98
CA ARG A 858 26.66 -0.85 -32.16
C ARG A 858 28.20 -0.87 -32.00
N GLY A 859 28.74 -1.95 -31.45
CA GLY A 859 30.18 -2.13 -31.26
C GLY A 859 30.74 -1.61 -29.93
N LEU A 860 29.92 -1.01 -29.07
CA LEU A 860 30.30 -0.75 -27.67
C LEU A 860 30.47 -2.07 -26.91
N PRO A 861 31.47 -2.18 -26.01
CA PRO A 861 31.65 -3.34 -25.16
C PRO A 861 30.50 -3.48 -24.17
N ARG A 862 30.33 -4.68 -23.61
CA ARG A 862 29.43 -4.92 -22.48
C ARG A 862 30.09 -4.36 -21.22
N LEU A 863 29.34 -3.63 -20.42
CA LEU A 863 29.83 -3.03 -19.17
C LEU A 863 29.49 -3.92 -17.98
N ASP A 864 30.14 -3.68 -16.85
CA ASP A 864 29.92 -4.39 -15.59
C ASP A 864 28.64 -3.90 -14.91
N VAL A 865 27.51 -4.39 -15.44
CA VAL A 865 26.18 -4.06 -14.93
C VAL A 865 25.97 -4.61 -13.52
N ASP A 866 26.59 -5.72 -13.17
CA ASP A 866 26.47 -6.33 -11.83
C ASP A 866 27.04 -5.39 -10.76
N ALA A 867 28.15 -4.69 -11.05
CA ALA A 867 28.69 -3.66 -10.15
C ALA A 867 27.77 -2.45 -10.00
N LEU A 868 27.05 -2.05 -11.05
CA LEU A 868 26.02 -1.00 -10.97
C LEU A 868 24.82 -1.46 -10.14
N GLU A 869 24.36 -2.70 -10.36
CA GLU A 869 23.25 -3.31 -9.62
C GLU A 869 23.60 -3.40 -8.12
N ASP A 870 24.85 -3.74 -7.73
CA ASP A 870 25.30 -3.72 -6.31
C ASP A 870 25.26 -2.31 -5.69
N VAL A 871 25.67 -1.26 -6.42
CA VAL A 871 25.55 0.13 -5.96
C VAL A 871 24.09 0.50 -5.69
N ILE A 872 23.19 0.16 -6.62
CA ILE A 872 21.75 0.42 -6.48
C ILE A 872 21.18 -0.34 -5.29
N ALA A 873 21.54 -1.62 -5.12
CA ALA A 873 21.09 -2.44 -4.00
C ALA A 873 21.53 -1.87 -2.65
N ARG A 874 22.77 -1.40 -2.52
CA ARG A 874 23.28 -0.74 -1.30
C ARG A 874 22.52 0.54 -0.98
N LEU A 875 22.25 1.36 -2.01
CA LEU A 875 21.47 2.58 -1.86
C LEU A 875 20.02 2.29 -1.46
N SER A 876 19.44 1.22 -1.99
CA SER A 876 18.10 0.78 -1.65
C SER A 876 17.96 0.42 -0.19
N VAL A 877 18.90 -0.37 0.36
CA VAL A 877 18.91 -0.72 1.78
C VAL A 877 19.14 0.53 2.64
N LEU A 878 20.12 1.37 2.27
CA LEU A 878 20.44 2.59 3.02
C LEU A 878 19.24 3.54 3.11
N ALA A 879 18.54 3.79 1.99
CA ALA A 879 17.40 4.69 1.95
C ALA A 879 16.17 4.13 2.70
N ASP A 880 15.91 2.82 2.59
CA ASP A 880 14.79 2.20 3.33
C ASP A 880 14.98 2.28 4.85
N ASP A 881 16.21 2.08 5.30
CA ASP A 881 16.56 2.07 6.72
C ASP A 881 16.75 3.45 7.36
N LEU A 882 16.83 4.53 6.56
CA LEU A 882 17.05 5.91 6.98
C LEU A 882 15.93 6.86 6.49
N PRO A 883 14.76 6.87 7.16
CA PRO A 883 13.68 7.84 6.88
C PRO A 883 14.09 9.30 6.85
N GLU A 884 15.14 9.63 7.59
CA GLU A 884 15.70 10.97 7.68
C GLU A 884 16.45 11.40 6.42
N LEU A 885 16.83 10.46 5.54
CA LEU A 885 17.53 10.73 4.30
C LEU A 885 16.57 11.30 3.24
N ARG A 886 16.42 12.63 3.22
CA ARG A 886 15.49 13.33 2.32
C ARG A 886 15.84 13.18 0.85
N SER A 887 17.12 13.22 0.52
CA SER A 887 17.60 12.96 -0.83
C SER A 887 19.03 12.44 -0.80
N LEU A 888 19.36 11.60 -1.79
CA LEU A 888 20.70 11.13 -2.09
C LEU A 888 20.84 11.05 -3.61
N GLU A 889 21.87 11.68 -4.17
CA GLU A 889 22.18 11.63 -5.59
C GLU A 889 23.62 11.17 -5.77
N LEU A 890 23.81 10.12 -6.58
CA LEU A 890 25.11 9.72 -7.13
C LEU A 890 25.18 10.18 -8.58
N ASN A 891 26.04 11.15 -8.85
CA ASN A 891 26.12 11.75 -10.17
C ASN A 891 27.55 12.26 -10.49
N PRO A 892 28.24 11.66 -11.48
CA PRO A 892 27.89 10.42 -12.16
C PRO A 892 28.41 9.17 -11.43
N VAL A 893 27.76 8.04 -11.67
CA VAL A 893 28.31 6.69 -11.47
C VAL A 893 28.83 6.20 -12.81
N VAL A 894 30.15 6.04 -12.95
CA VAL A 894 30.76 5.56 -14.20
C VAL A 894 30.86 4.04 -14.17
N VAL A 895 30.15 3.38 -15.08
CA VAL A 895 30.15 1.92 -15.23
C VAL A 895 31.11 1.56 -16.37
N SER A 896 32.20 0.88 -16.04
CA SER A 896 33.22 0.47 -17.01
C SER A 896 33.07 -1.00 -17.37
N GLU A 897 33.98 -1.56 -18.18
CA GLU A 897 34.01 -3.02 -18.41
C GLU A 897 34.30 -3.82 -17.13
N HIS A 898 34.92 -3.19 -16.13
CA HIS A 898 35.31 -3.81 -14.86
C HIS A 898 35.01 -2.87 -13.69
N GLY A 899 33.82 -3.01 -13.10
CA GLY A 899 33.36 -2.25 -11.95
C GLY A 899 32.67 -0.93 -12.26
N ALA A 900 32.08 -0.36 -11.21
CA ALA A 900 31.41 0.94 -11.19
C ALA A 900 32.13 1.89 -10.22
N THR A 901 32.35 3.14 -10.63
CA THR A 901 33.01 4.17 -9.82
C THR A 901 32.08 5.36 -9.60
N VAL A 902 31.82 5.71 -8.34
CA VAL A 902 31.01 6.89 -7.97
C VAL A 902 31.92 8.12 -7.96
N LEU A 903 31.69 9.05 -8.89
CA LEU A 903 32.53 10.27 -9.01
C LEU A 903 32.04 11.43 -8.16
N GLY A 904 30.75 11.48 -7.84
CA GLY A 904 30.15 12.56 -7.08
C GLY A 904 28.90 12.09 -6.36
N ALA A 905 28.71 12.63 -5.15
CA ALA A 905 27.53 12.35 -4.34
C ALA A 905 27.05 13.61 -3.61
N ARG A 906 25.74 13.74 -3.41
CA ARG A 906 25.11 14.76 -2.57
C ARG A 906 23.99 14.14 -1.75
N ALA A 907 23.89 14.52 -0.49
CA ALA A 907 22.86 14.00 0.41
C ALA A 907 22.26 15.13 1.26
N GLN A 908 20.95 15.00 1.54
CA GLN A 908 20.20 15.89 2.41
C GLN A 908 19.50 15.10 3.50
N LEU A 909 19.54 15.60 4.73
CA LEU A 909 18.87 15.03 5.88
C LEU A 909 17.74 15.92 6.37
N GLY A 910 16.75 15.35 7.05
CA GLY A 910 15.67 16.05 7.71
C GLY A 910 14.99 15.16 8.74
N THR A 911 14.14 15.73 9.58
CA THR A 911 13.37 14.92 10.53
C THR A 911 12.46 13.94 9.79
N ALA A 912 12.43 12.68 10.24
CA ALA A 912 11.54 11.66 9.69
C ALA A 912 10.08 12.12 9.76
N ASP A 913 9.40 12.13 8.61
CA ASP A 913 7.99 12.49 8.48
C ASP A 913 7.12 11.29 8.06
N ARG A 914 7.71 10.16 7.64
CA ARG A 914 6.98 8.97 7.14
C ARG A 914 6.09 8.31 8.21
N ALA A 915 4.89 7.90 7.79
CA ALA A 915 3.84 7.34 8.66
C ALA A 915 3.79 5.79 8.67
N ASP A 916 4.68 5.15 7.91
CA ASP A 916 4.82 3.71 7.68
C ASP A 916 5.72 3.02 8.71
N GLY A 917 5.74 3.50 9.95
CA GLY A 917 6.40 2.80 11.04
C GLY A 917 5.90 1.35 11.11
N SER A 918 6.70 0.43 11.65
CA SER A 918 6.32 -0.99 11.81
C SER A 918 5.09 -1.19 12.73
N ARG A 919 4.45 -0.13 13.19
CA ARG A 919 3.29 -0.14 14.08
C ARG A 919 2.04 -0.41 13.26
N ARG A 920 1.16 -1.20 13.84
CA ARG A 920 -0.16 -1.44 13.27
C ARG A 920 -1.06 -0.27 13.62
N ALA A 921 -1.59 0.44 12.64
CA ALA A 921 -2.50 1.55 12.90
C ALA A 921 -3.56 1.65 11.81
N LEU A 922 -4.80 1.86 12.23
CA LEU A 922 -5.88 2.35 11.39
C LEU A 922 -5.73 3.86 11.17
N PRO A 923 -6.38 4.43 10.14
CA PRO A 923 -6.45 5.87 9.98
C PRO A 923 -7.15 6.54 11.17
N THR A 924 -6.69 7.74 11.54
CA THR A 924 -7.17 8.54 12.69
C THR A 924 -7.84 9.85 12.30
#